data_AF-A0AAW2W0U2-F1
#
_entry.id   AF-A0AAW2W0U2-F1
#
_cell.length_a   1.000
_cell.length_b   1.000
_cell.length_c   1.000
_cell.angle_alpha   90.00
_cell.angle_beta   90.00
_cell.angle_gamma   90.00
#
_symmetry.space_group_name_H-M   'P 1'
#
loop_
_entity.id
_entity.type
_entity.pdbx_description
1 polymer ?
#
loop_
_entity_poly.entity_id
_entity_poly.type
_entity_poly.pdbx_seq_one_letter_code
_entity_poly.pdbx_strand_id
1 'polypeptide(L)'
;MEPEKSVEDQFSKLHPCWPVNTRIAILGGGPSGLSAAYALCKLGYNNVTVLEKYHTVSGMCESVDIEGKFYDLGGQVLAASSSPTIFYLAKEMGSELEEMDSHKLALIDSQTGEYQDIQVADDYVSVISLTLELQEKAKKSGRIGVHAVSDFASALTPTFLEGHGLKGVPKSVAYGYTASGYGYVQDMPYAYIHEFTRTSMAGKIRRFKGGYMSFWQKISESLPLEVLCNTEVVALRRHPSGVSVDVKQNDGDSRSLEFDKMIISGAFPFKYGKTYRSTSVNFADAENEMMDLSELEKELFSKVQTLDYYTTVLKIKGLEHLPVGFYYFAEFMDDPQTMGNPVAMQRFYSDTDIFLFWSYGNSAEIKGPEVTQLAIDAVKRMGGEVERIVLQRRFKYFPHVESQDIKNGFYDKVETELQGQQNTYYIGGLMAFELTERNSSYAMALVRRHFACDDPLPRYPYVKRLFSLKSECLDKIPQKVGESKGVEFPDLLSLDCYLKHWGSHSIIQNKILYTWINDEGEVVSQRTYRELHANAACITEKLLSSRKPVIKPGDRVLLIHVPGLDFIDAFFGCLRARVLPVPVLPPDPLQRGGQALLKIENIAKSCNAVAILSTVGYHSAVRAGSVKNLIQFSSRNGKCSARWPNLPWLHTDSWIKNPKDCLQKIWILMLYRRLMSCVFSIHIRVDWGCKRSYDNSRWTNS
;
A
#
# COMPACT_ATOMS: atom_id res chain seq x y z
N MET A 1 -13.52 3.33 16.49
CA MET A 1 -12.41 3.29 15.51
C MET A 1 -12.19 4.71 15.01
N GLU A 2 -11.07 5.33 15.37
CA GLU A 2 -10.63 6.53 14.65
C GLU A 2 -10.39 6.16 13.18
N PRO A 3 -10.65 7.05 12.22
CA PRO A 3 -10.30 6.79 10.83
C PRO A 3 -8.79 6.64 10.77
N GLU A 4 -8.31 5.40 10.59
CA GLU A 4 -6.91 5.11 10.37
C GLU A 4 -6.40 6.00 9.25
N LYS A 5 -5.24 6.64 9.48
CA LYS A 5 -4.50 7.34 8.42
C LYS A 5 -4.42 6.41 7.22
N SER A 6 -4.81 6.90 6.05
CA SER A 6 -4.75 6.10 4.82
C SER A 6 -3.34 5.54 4.65
N VAL A 7 -3.20 4.38 4.00
CA VAL A 7 -1.87 3.81 3.72
C VAL A 7 -0.98 4.85 3.03
N GLU A 8 -1.55 5.69 2.17
CA GLU A 8 -0.88 6.84 1.55
C GLU A 8 -0.35 7.86 2.58
N ASP A 9 -1.18 8.27 3.55
CA ASP A 9 -0.77 9.16 4.64
C ASP A 9 0.36 8.58 5.47
N GLN A 10 0.37 7.25 5.68
CA GLN A 10 1.38 6.56 6.47
C GLN A 10 2.79 6.66 5.86
N PHE A 11 2.89 6.74 4.53
CA PHE A 11 4.18 6.91 3.86
C PHE A 11 4.46 8.36 3.52
N SER A 12 3.47 9.22 3.30
CA SER A 12 3.61 10.59 2.78
C SER A 12 4.77 11.41 3.40
N LYS A 13 4.88 11.41 4.73
CA LYS A 13 5.88 12.18 5.51
C LYS A 13 7.19 11.46 5.79
N LEU A 14 7.32 10.21 5.35
CA LEU A 14 8.52 9.41 5.58
C LEU A 14 9.53 9.56 4.44
N HIS A 15 10.81 9.56 4.80
CA HIS A 15 11.95 9.58 3.90
C HIS A 15 12.70 8.25 3.95
N PRO A 16 13.38 7.80 2.88
CA PRO A 16 14.18 6.60 2.93
C PRO A 16 15.37 6.76 3.89
N CYS A 17 15.75 5.69 4.59
CA CYS A 17 16.96 5.67 5.45
C CYS A 17 18.26 5.57 4.66
N TRP A 18 18.22 4.97 3.47
CA TRP A 18 19.40 4.63 2.65
C TRP A 18 19.24 5.15 1.22
N PRO A 19 20.35 5.46 0.51
CA PRO A 19 20.29 5.92 -0.88
C PRO A 19 19.27 5.12 -1.71
N VAL A 20 18.43 5.80 -2.49
CA VAL A 20 17.30 5.15 -3.18
C VAL A 20 17.71 4.05 -4.18
N ASN A 21 19.00 3.97 -4.53
CA ASN A 21 19.61 2.94 -5.37
C ASN A 21 20.22 1.76 -4.58
N THR A 22 20.12 1.74 -3.25
CA THR A 22 20.47 0.59 -2.40
C THR A 22 19.82 -0.67 -2.97
N ARG A 23 20.63 -1.71 -3.19
CA ARG A 23 20.22 -3.01 -3.72
C ARG A 23 19.53 -3.80 -2.62
N ILE A 24 18.23 -4.01 -2.76
CA ILE A 24 17.41 -4.71 -1.76
C ILE A 24 16.85 -6.00 -2.39
N ALA A 25 17.24 -7.14 -1.85
CA ALA A 25 16.61 -8.42 -2.18
C ALA A 25 15.38 -8.68 -1.31
N ILE A 26 14.31 -9.19 -1.90
CA ILE A 26 13.16 -9.76 -1.19
C ILE A 26 13.06 -11.23 -1.60
N LEU A 27 13.23 -12.13 -0.64
CA LEU A 27 13.07 -13.56 -0.87
C LEU A 27 11.62 -13.96 -0.61
N GLY A 28 10.92 -14.34 -1.68
CA GLY A 28 9.51 -14.76 -1.67
C GLY A 28 8.56 -13.69 -2.21
N GLY A 29 7.83 -14.02 -3.28
CA GLY A 29 6.82 -13.19 -3.95
C GLY A 29 5.39 -13.41 -3.41
N GLY A 30 5.25 -13.73 -2.13
CA GLY A 30 3.94 -13.84 -1.46
C GLY A 30 3.39 -12.49 -0.95
N PRO A 31 2.25 -12.50 -0.23
CA PRO A 31 1.62 -11.30 0.32
C PRO A 31 2.56 -10.39 1.11
N SER A 32 3.40 -10.97 1.99
CA SER A 32 4.35 -10.21 2.79
C SER A 32 5.45 -9.59 1.93
N GLY A 33 6.05 -10.39 1.03
CA GLY A 33 7.13 -9.93 0.14
C GLY A 33 6.67 -8.82 -0.80
N LEU A 34 5.54 -8.99 -1.47
CA LEU A 34 4.98 -7.98 -2.37
C LEU A 34 4.52 -6.73 -1.62
N SER A 35 4.01 -6.86 -0.39
CA SER A 35 3.67 -5.69 0.45
C SER A 35 4.91 -4.92 0.91
N ALA A 36 6.00 -5.62 1.25
CA ALA A 36 7.29 -4.98 1.52
C ALA A 36 7.85 -4.28 0.29
N ALA A 37 7.77 -4.93 -0.88
CA ALA A 37 8.20 -4.38 -2.15
C ALA A 37 7.43 -3.09 -2.50
N TYR A 38 6.10 -3.13 -2.37
CA TYR A 38 5.23 -1.96 -2.50
C TYR A 38 5.64 -0.82 -1.55
N ALA A 39 5.86 -1.12 -0.27
CA ALA A 39 6.26 -0.12 0.73
C ALA A 39 7.62 0.52 0.41
N LEU A 40 8.60 -0.28 -0.02
CA LEU A 40 9.92 0.21 -0.44
C LEU A 40 9.80 1.14 -1.66
N CYS A 41 9.00 0.76 -2.66
CA CYS A 41 8.74 1.62 -3.81
C CYS A 41 8.06 2.93 -3.40
N LYS A 42 7.08 2.93 -2.47
CA LYS A 42 6.46 4.15 -1.95
C LYS A 42 7.42 5.05 -1.17
N LEU A 43 8.46 4.49 -0.55
CA LEU A 43 9.56 5.27 0.06
C LEU A 43 10.53 5.86 -0.97
N GLY A 44 10.52 5.34 -2.20
CA GLY A 44 11.33 5.82 -3.33
C GLY A 44 12.50 4.93 -3.71
N TYR A 45 12.68 3.78 -3.04
CA TYR A 45 13.69 2.79 -3.44
C TYR A 45 13.40 2.28 -4.85
N ASN A 46 14.45 2.19 -5.66
CA ASN A 46 14.35 1.92 -7.10
C ASN A 46 15.28 0.80 -7.59
N ASN A 47 15.85 0.04 -6.65
CA ASN A 47 16.73 -1.09 -6.91
C ASN A 47 16.35 -2.25 -5.98
N VAL A 48 15.10 -2.69 -6.14
CA VAL A 48 14.49 -3.78 -5.37
C VAL A 48 14.29 -4.96 -6.33
N THR A 49 14.73 -6.15 -5.91
CA THR A 49 14.54 -7.40 -6.67
C THR A 49 13.80 -8.40 -5.79
N VAL A 50 12.67 -8.91 -6.28
CA VAL A 50 11.92 -10.01 -5.65
C VAL A 50 12.36 -11.33 -6.30
N LEU A 51 12.79 -12.30 -5.50
CA LEU A 51 13.15 -13.64 -5.92
C LEU A 51 12.01 -14.60 -5.55
N GLU A 52 11.37 -15.20 -6.55
CA GLU A 52 10.27 -16.14 -6.37
C GLU A 52 10.64 -17.50 -6.97
N LYS A 53 10.54 -18.53 -6.13
CA LYS A 53 10.90 -19.91 -6.50
C LYS A 53 9.97 -20.45 -7.58
N TYR A 54 8.68 -20.15 -7.50
CA TYR A 54 7.68 -20.69 -8.40
C TYR A 54 7.51 -19.83 -9.65
N HIS A 55 6.75 -20.36 -10.61
CA HIS A 55 6.47 -19.70 -11.89
C HIS A 55 5.62 -18.43 -11.77
N THR A 56 4.94 -18.25 -10.63
CA THR A 56 4.10 -17.08 -10.34
C THR A 56 4.34 -16.60 -8.92
N VAL A 57 4.09 -15.30 -8.71
CA VAL A 57 3.88 -14.70 -7.40
C VAL A 57 2.50 -15.04 -6.86
N SER A 58 2.28 -14.74 -5.56
CA SER A 58 1.05 -14.86 -4.74
C SER A 58 1.25 -15.74 -3.50
N GLY A 59 2.33 -16.52 -3.45
CA GLY A 59 2.60 -17.44 -2.34
C GLY A 59 1.44 -18.42 -2.14
N MET A 60 0.87 -18.45 -0.93
CA MET A 60 -0.26 -19.34 -0.59
C MET A 60 -1.62 -18.82 -1.05
N CYS A 61 -1.71 -17.62 -1.63
CA CYS A 61 -2.93 -17.13 -2.29
C CYS A 61 -3.04 -17.72 -3.70
N GLU A 62 -2.94 -19.05 -3.81
CA GLU A 62 -2.98 -19.78 -5.07
C GLU A 62 -4.43 -19.96 -5.53
N SER A 63 -4.70 -19.67 -6.80
CA SER A 63 -6.00 -19.88 -7.44
C SER A 63 -5.81 -20.70 -8.71
N VAL A 64 -6.73 -21.62 -8.98
CA VAL A 64 -6.69 -22.49 -10.16
C VAL A 64 -7.98 -22.37 -10.98
N ASP A 65 -7.84 -22.45 -12.29
CA ASP A 65 -8.98 -22.60 -13.20
C ASP A 65 -9.35 -24.09 -13.31
N ILE A 66 -10.59 -24.42 -12.94
CA ILE A 66 -11.16 -25.74 -13.12
C ILE A 66 -12.49 -25.57 -13.86
N GLU A 67 -12.57 -26.11 -15.07
CA GLU A 67 -13.78 -26.07 -15.91
C GLU A 67 -14.30 -24.63 -16.16
N GLY A 68 -13.40 -23.64 -16.27
CA GLY A 68 -13.72 -22.24 -16.57
C GLY A 68 -14.12 -21.41 -15.35
N LYS A 69 -13.87 -21.92 -14.13
CA LYS A 69 -14.19 -21.27 -12.85
C LYS A 69 -12.94 -21.23 -11.96
N PHE A 70 -12.79 -20.16 -11.18
CA PHE A 70 -11.62 -19.96 -10.31
C PHE A 70 -11.87 -20.46 -8.88
N TYR A 71 -11.04 -21.41 -8.45
CA TYR A 71 -11.04 -21.95 -7.09
C TYR A 71 -9.77 -21.52 -6.37
N ASP A 72 -9.93 -20.89 -5.21
CA ASP A 72 -8.80 -20.51 -4.35
C ASP A 72 -8.41 -21.72 -3.50
N LEU A 73 -7.16 -22.18 -3.63
CA LEU A 73 -6.66 -23.36 -2.93
C LEU A 73 -6.17 -23.02 -1.51
N GLY A 74 -5.60 -21.83 -1.31
CA GLY A 74 -5.12 -21.38 -0.01
C GLY A 74 -5.89 -20.17 0.48
N GLY A 75 -5.24 -19.01 0.56
CA GLY A 75 -5.89 -17.77 0.95
C GLY A 75 -7.09 -17.48 0.03
N GLN A 76 -8.26 -17.21 0.61
CA GLN A 76 -9.52 -17.16 -0.16
C GLN A 76 -10.41 -15.97 0.16
N VAL A 77 -10.70 -15.74 1.44
CA VAL A 77 -11.71 -14.76 1.87
C VAL A 77 -11.12 -13.69 2.77
N LEU A 78 -11.76 -12.53 2.76
CA LEU A 78 -11.40 -11.38 3.59
C LEU A 78 -12.65 -10.82 4.25
N ALA A 79 -12.58 -10.54 5.55
CA ALA A 79 -13.61 -9.75 6.21
C ALA A 79 -13.39 -8.26 5.92
N ALA A 80 -14.43 -7.56 5.45
CA ALA A 80 -14.35 -6.16 5.01
C ALA A 80 -13.73 -5.22 6.06
N SER A 81 -14.04 -5.46 7.33
CA SER A 81 -13.59 -4.70 8.50
C SER A 81 -12.20 -5.11 9.00
N SER A 82 -11.65 -6.26 8.59
CA SER A 82 -10.39 -6.81 9.11
C SER A 82 -9.15 -6.44 8.31
N SER A 83 -9.36 -6.05 7.05
CA SER A 83 -8.28 -6.04 6.05
C SER A 83 -8.10 -4.69 5.35
N PRO A 84 -8.01 -3.55 6.08
CA PRO A 84 -7.95 -2.22 5.47
C PRO A 84 -6.78 -2.07 4.49
N THR A 85 -5.61 -2.65 4.82
CA THR A 85 -4.43 -2.67 3.94
C THR A 85 -4.72 -3.38 2.62
N ILE A 86 -5.35 -4.55 2.65
CA ILE A 86 -5.66 -5.32 1.44
C ILE A 86 -6.72 -4.62 0.60
N PHE A 87 -7.78 -4.09 1.21
CA PHE A 87 -8.81 -3.34 0.47
C PHE A 87 -8.29 -2.03 -0.11
N TYR A 88 -7.38 -1.35 0.59
CA TYR A 88 -6.68 -0.20 0.05
C TYR A 88 -5.88 -0.59 -1.21
N LEU A 89 -5.09 -1.66 -1.14
CA LEU A 89 -4.31 -2.15 -2.29
C LEU A 89 -5.22 -2.60 -3.44
N ALA A 90 -6.30 -3.33 -3.15
CA ALA A 90 -7.28 -3.76 -4.13
C ALA A 90 -7.91 -2.57 -4.86
N LYS A 91 -8.26 -1.51 -4.11
CA LYS A 91 -8.75 -0.26 -4.69
C LYS A 91 -7.70 0.44 -5.55
N GLU A 92 -6.43 0.42 -5.13
CA GLU A 92 -5.33 0.99 -5.91
C GLU A 92 -5.11 0.22 -7.22
N MET A 93 -5.29 -1.12 -7.21
CA MET A 93 -5.15 -2.01 -8.37
C MET A 93 -6.38 -2.05 -9.27
N GLY A 94 -7.53 -1.51 -8.83
CA GLY A 94 -8.80 -1.72 -9.52
C GLY A 94 -9.23 -3.20 -9.54
N SER A 95 -8.91 -3.96 -8.49
CA SER A 95 -9.30 -5.36 -8.39
C SER A 95 -10.74 -5.51 -7.92
N GLU A 96 -11.54 -6.26 -8.69
CA GLU A 96 -12.94 -6.54 -8.38
C GLU A 96 -13.09 -7.57 -7.24
N LEU A 97 -14.02 -7.29 -6.34
CA LEU A 97 -14.39 -8.12 -5.21
C LEU A 97 -15.86 -8.53 -5.34
N GLU A 98 -16.19 -9.74 -4.91
CA GLU A 98 -17.56 -10.24 -4.78
C GLU A 98 -17.89 -10.50 -3.31
N GLU A 99 -19.13 -10.19 -2.90
CA GLU A 99 -19.63 -10.44 -1.54
C GLU A 99 -20.12 -11.89 -1.43
N MET A 100 -19.79 -12.53 -0.32
CA MET A 100 -20.15 -13.93 -0.05
C MET A 100 -21.35 -14.06 0.90
N ASP A 101 -22.09 -12.99 1.14
CA ASP A 101 -23.20 -12.94 2.12
C ASP A 101 -24.31 -13.97 1.85
N SER A 102 -24.44 -14.47 0.62
CA SER A 102 -25.40 -15.53 0.24
C SER A 102 -24.87 -16.95 0.46
N HIS A 103 -23.60 -17.13 0.81
CA HIS A 103 -23.00 -18.43 1.02
C HIS A 103 -23.45 -19.02 2.34
N LYS A 104 -23.77 -20.31 2.32
CA LYS A 104 -24.11 -21.05 3.53
C LYS A 104 -22.89 -21.11 4.47
N LEU A 105 -23.14 -21.00 5.76
CA LEU A 105 -22.17 -21.33 6.80
C LEU A 105 -22.85 -22.29 7.78
N ALA A 106 -22.44 -23.55 7.78
CA ALA A 106 -23.13 -24.62 8.49
C ALA A 106 -22.15 -25.63 9.10
N LEU A 107 -22.62 -26.34 10.13
CA LEU A 107 -22.05 -27.61 10.54
C LEU A 107 -22.62 -28.70 9.66
N ILE A 108 -21.81 -29.69 9.28
CA ILE A 108 -22.26 -30.87 8.54
C ILE A 108 -21.82 -32.13 9.28
N ASP A 109 -22.72 -33.12 9.30
CA ASP A 109 -22.45 -34.44 9.86
C ASP A 109 -21.75 -35.32 8.82
N SER A 110 -20.56 -35.84 9.15
CA SER A 110 -19.76 -36.66 8.24
C SER A 110 -20.33 -38.06 7.95
N GLN A 111 -21.37 -38.50 8.67
CA GLN A 111 -22.03 -39.79 8.49
C GLN A 111 -23.29 -39.69 7.65
N THR A 112 -24.04 -38.59 7.75
CA THR A 112 -25.33 -38.43 7.07
C THR A 112 -25.32 -37.39 5.96
N GLY A 113 -24.40 -36.42 6.00
CA GLY A 113 -24.41 -35.25 5.10
C GLY A 113 -25.48 -34.20 5.47
N GLU A 114 -26.24 -34.41 6.54
CA GLU A 114 -27.17 -33.41 7.05
C GLU A 114 -26.41 -32.21 7.63
N TYR A 115 -26.93 -31.01 7.41
CA TYR A 115 -26.28 -29.78 7.88
C TYR A 115 -27.20 -28.91 8.73
N GLN A 116 -26.59 -28.15 9.64
CA GLN A 116 -27.26 -27.19 10.51
C GLN A 116 -26.55 -25.83 10.48
N ASP A 117 -27.34 -24.76 10.35
CA ASP A 117 -26.83 -23.39 10.30
C ASP A 117 -26.11 -23.00 11.60
N ILE A 118 -24.96 -22.33 11.45
CA ILE A 118 -24.23 -21.78 12.59
C ILE A 118 -24.78 -20.38 12.89
N GLN A 119 -25.23 -20.17 14.12
CA GLN A 119 -25.57 -18.83 14.62
C GLN A 119 -24.30 -18.11 15.10
N VAL A 120 -23.61 -17.42 14.20
CA VAL A 120 -22.30 -16.78 14.47
C VAL A 120 -22.39 -15.60 15.46
N ALA A 121 -23.53 -14.90 15.49
CA ALA A 121 -23.65 -13.59 16.14
C ALA A 121 -23.69 -13.64 17.68
N ASP A 122 -24.35 -14.64 18.27
CA ASP A 122 -24.59 -14.65 19.72
C ASP A 122 -23.36 -15.14 20.53
N ASP A 123 -22.47 -15.89 19.89
CA ASP A 123 -21.29 -16.52 20.50
C ASP A 123 -20.10 -15.55 20.63
N TYR A 124 -19.90 -14.67 19.65
CA TYR A 124 -18.73 -13.78 19.59
C TYR A 124 -18.73 -12.69 20.68
N VAL A 125 -19.92 -12.28 21.15
CA VAL A 125 -20.07 -11.20 22.15
C VAL A 125 -19.26 -11.47 23.42
N SER A 126 -19.12 -12.74 23.81
CA SER A 126 -18.41 -13.15 25.03
C SER A 126 -16.91 -12.81 25.03
N VAL A 127 -16.27 -12.70 23.87
CA VAL A 127 -14.82 -12.41 23.75
C VAL A 127 -14.51 -10.99 23.26
N ILE A 128 -15.52 -10.20 22.88
CA ILE A 128 -15.31 -8.82 22.37
C ILE A 128 -14.60 -7.95 23.40
N SER A 129 -15.08 -7.96 24.66
CA SER A 129 -14.52 -7.13 25.72
C SER A 129 -13.04 -7.42 25.95
N LEU A 130 -12.69 -8.71 26.01
CA LEU A 130 -11.30 -9.16 26.15
C LEU A 130 -10.48 -8.75 24.92
N THR A 131 -11.01 -8.95 23.71
CA THR A 131 -10.34 -8.57 22.46
C THR A 131 -10.01 -7.08 22.44
N LEU A 132 -10.98 -6.21 22.77
CA LEU A 132 -10.79 -4.76 22.82
C LEU A 132 -9.76 -4.35 23.89
N GLU A 133 -9.79 -5.00 25.07
CA GLU A 133 -8.80 -4.76 26.12
C GLU A 133 -7.38 -5.07 25.64
N LEU A 134 -7.18 -6.26 25.04
CA LEU A 134 -5.88 -6.69 24.53
C LEU A 134 -5.41 -5.82 23.37
N GLN A 135 -6.31 -5.38 22.50
CA GLN A 135 -6.00 -4.43 21.43
C GLN A 135 -5.48 -3.10 21.97
N GLU A 136 -6.10 -2.57 23.02
CA GLU A 136 -5.64 -1.32 23.64
C GLU A 136 -4.29 -1.51 24.33
N LYS A 137 -4.03 -2.65 24.97
CA LYS A 137 -2.70 -3.00 25.50
C LYS A 137 -1.65 -3.09 24.38
N ALA A 138 -1.98 -3.77 23.28
CA ALA A 138 -1.12 -3.90 22.11
C ALA A 138 -0.82 -2.54 21.46
N LYS A 139 -1.82 -1.65 21.36
CA LYS A 139 -1.63 -0.30 20.82
C LYS A 139 -0.70 0.53 21.70
N LYS A 140 -0.82 0.41 23.04
CA LYS A 140 0.02 1.13 24.00
C LYS A 140 1.48 0.63 24.02
N SER A 141 1.74 -0.63 23.66
CA SER A 141 3.10 -1.18 23.65
C SER A 141 3.94 -0.62 22.50
N GLY A 142 3.32 -0.12 21.42
CA GLY A 142 4.00 0.35 20.22
C GLY A 142 4.67 -0.77 19.40
N ARG A 143 4.49 -2.03 19.81
CA ARG A 143 4.99 -3.22 19.11
C ARG A 143 4.01 -3.65 18.01
N ILE A 144 4.48 -4.49 17.09
CA ILE A 144 3.72 -4.93 15.91
C ILE A 144 3.68 -6.46 15.81
N GLY A 145 2.75 -7.01 15.02
CA GLY A 145 2.60 -8.47 14.87
C GLY A 145 2.28 -9.18 16.18
N VAL A 146 2.68 -10.44 16.28
CA VAL A 146 2.46 -11.28 17.48
C VAL A 146 3.21 -10.72 18.70
N HIS A 147 4.35 -10.03 18.48
CA HIS A 147 5.11 -9.35 19.52
C HIS A 147 4.30 -8.30 20.28
N ALA A 148 3.24 -7.75 19.67
CA ALA A 148 2.37 -6.77 20.31
C ALA A 148 1.58 -7.33 21.49
N VAL A 149 1.40 -8.64 21.54
CA VAL A 149 0.61 -9.33 22.58
C VAL A 149 1.37 -10.43 23.32
N SER A 150 2.62 -10.71 22.94
CA SER A 150 3.41 -11.81 23.47
C SER A 150 3.55 -11.79 24.99
N ASP A 151 3.70 -10.61 25.61
CA ASP A 151 3.99 -10.49 27.05
C ASP A 151 2.81 -10.90 27.92
N PHE A 152 1.59 -10.74 27.41
CA PHE A 152 0.37 -10.93 28.20
C PHE A 152 -0.54 -12.01 27.65
N ALA A 153 -0.40 -12.46 26.40
CA ALA A 153 -1.23 -13.50 25.78
C ALA A 153 -0.44 -14.78 25.44
N SER A 154 0.72 -15.00 26.06
CA SER A 154 1.60 -16.16 25.77
C SER A 154 1.11 -17.49 26.31
N ALA A 155 0.18 -17.53 27.26
CA ALA A 155 -0.34 -18.78 27.83
C ALA A 155 -1.20 -19.55 26.82
N LEU A 156 -1.27 -20.88 26.99
CA LEU A 156 -2.21 -21.72 26.23
C LEU A 156 -3.63 -21.21 26.38
N THR A 157 -4.40 -21.29 25.30
CA THR A 157 -5.74 -20.71 25.21
C THR A 157 -6.68 -21.10 26.36
N PRO A 158 -6.81 -22.40 26.73
CA PRO A 158 -7.69 -22.78 27.85
C PRO A 158 -7.29 -22.10 29.17
N THR A 159 -6.00 -22.14 29.51
CA THR A 159 -5.45 -21.53 30.73
C THR A 159 -5.60 -20.01 30.72
N PHE A 160 -5.38 -19.38 29.57
CA PHE A 160 -5.51 -17.93 29.43
C PHE A 160 -6.94 -17.47 29.66
N LEU A 161 -7.91 -18.15 29.05
CA LEU A 161 -9.33 -17.81 29.15
C LEU A 161 -9.90 -18.07 30.54
N GLU A 162 -9.51 -19.18 31.19
CA GLU A 162 -9.89 -19.47 32.57
C GLU A 162 -9.45 -18.33 33.50
N GLY A 163 -8.22 -17.83 33.33
CA GLY A 163 -7.71 -16.68 34.07
C GLY A 163 -8.47 -15.36 33.84
N HIS A 164 -9.29 -15.28 32.79
CA HIS A 164 -10.14 -14.13 32.46
C HIS A 164 -11.65 -14.42 32.66
N GLY A 165 -11.99 -15.53 33.32
CA GLY A 165 -13.38 -15.88 33.64
C GLY A 165 -14.20 -16.38 32.44
N LEU A 166 -13.54 -16.81 31.36
CA LEU A 166 -14.18 -17.34 30.15
C LEU A 166 -14.00 -18.85 30.09
N LYS A 167 -15.08 -19.56 29.74
CA LYS A 167 -15.10 -21.04 29.70
C LYS A 167 -14.33 -21.64 28.52
N GLY A 168 -14.11 -20.86 27.47
CA GLY A 168 -13.49 -21.31 26.23
C GLY A 168 -13.68 -20.29 25.12
N VAL A 169 -13.06 -20.57 23.98
CA VAL A 169 -13.27 -19.79 22.75
C VAL A 169 -14.68 -20.10 22.22
N PRO A 170 -15.44 -19.10 21.76
CA PRO A 170 -16.75 -19.35 21.14
C PRO A 170 -16.63 -20.32 19.98
N LYS A 171 -17.61 -21.21 19.79
CA LYS A 171 -17.50 -22.29 18.80
C LYS A 171 -17.31 -21.75 17.39
N SER A 172 -18.00 -20.68 17.04
CA SER A 172 -17.86 -20.01 15.74
C SER A 172 -16.42 -19.53 15.46
N VAL A 173 -15.74 -19.01 16.48
CA VAL A 173 -14.34 -18.58 16.38
C VAL A 173 -13.41 -19.79 16.31
N ALA A 174 -13.62 -20.78 17.17
CA ALA A 174 -12.78 -21.96 17.23
C ALA A 174 -12.81 -22.75 15.91
N TYR A 175 -14.02 -22.96 15.36
CA TYR A 175 -14.20 -23.63 14.08
C TYR A 175 -13.64 -22.80 12.92
N GLY A 176 -13.84 -21.47 12.91
CA GLY A 176 -13.20 -20.61 11.91
C GLY A 176 -11.66 -20.69 11.96
N TYR A 177 -11.08 -20.71 13.16
CA TYR A 177 -9.63 -20.80 13.38
C TYR A 177 -9.08 -22.15 12.90
N THR A 178 -9.66 -23.26 13.35
CA THR A 178 -9.21 -24.62 13.00
C THR A 178 -9.54 -24.96 11.55
N ALA A 179 -10.67 -24.52 11.00
CA ALA A 179 -10.97 -24.70 9.58
C ALA A 179 -9.98 -23.96 8.69
N SER A 180 -9.43 -22.81 9.12
CA SER A 180 -8.49 -21.98 8.34
C SER A 180 -7.04 -22.47 8.36
N GLY A 181 -6.74 -23.60 9.02
CA GLY A 181 -5.40 -24.20 8.99
C GLY A 181 -4.47 -23.81 10.15
N TYR A 182 -4.97 -23.14 11.19
CA TYR A 182 -4.14 -22.66 12.31
C TYR A 182 -3.99 -23.66 13.49
N GLY A 183 -4.44 -24.90 13.29
CA GLY A 183 -4.40 -25.98 14.27
C GLY A 183 -5.57 -25.97 15.25
N TYR A 184 -5.43 -26.75 16.32
CA TYR A 184 -6.47 -26.94 17.33
C TYR A 184 -6.33 -25.89 18.44
N VAL A 185 -7.42 -25.18 18.75
CA VAL A 185 -7.41 -24.02 19.66
C VAL A 185 -6.80 -24.33 21.03
N GLN A 186 -7.06 -25.52 21.57
CA GLN A 186 -6.57 -25.99 22.86
C GLN A 186 -5.04 -26.10 22.94
N ASP A 187 -4.38 -26.35 21.80
CA ASP A 187 -2.92 -26.49 21.72
C ASP A 187 -2.22 -25.14 21.49
N MET A 188 -2.97 -24.10 21.15
CA MET A 188 -2.43 -22.83 20.70
C MET A 188 -2.33 -21.81 21.85
N PRO A 189 -1.20 -21.07 21.95
CA PRO A 189 -1.14 -19.84 22.74
C PRO A 189 -2.23 -18.85 22.35
N TYR A 190 -2.82 -18.17 23.33
CA TYR A 190 -3.91 -17.22 23.08
C TYR A 190 -3.49 -16.03 22.21
N ALA A 191 -2.21 -15.68 22.17
CA ALA A 191 -1.66 -14.66 21.28
C ALA A 191 -2.06 -14.88 19.81
N TYR A 192 -2.05 -16.13 19.34
CA TYR A 192 -2.43 -16.46 17.97
C TYR A 192 -3.95 -16.41 17.76
N ILE A 193 -4.72 -16.87 18.75
CA ILE A 193 -6.18 -16.72 18.72
C ILE A 193 -6.57 -15.24 18.68
N HIS A 194 -5.86 -14.42 19.46
CA HIS A 194 -6.05 -12.98 19.46
C HIS A 194 -5.71 -12.37 18.11
N GLU A 195 -4.60 -12.72 17.46
CA GLU A 195 -4.29 -12.18 16.12
C GLU A 195 -5.34 -12.57 15.07
N PHE A 196 -5.96 -13.76 15.19
CA PHE A 196 -7.09 -14.17 14.36
C PHE A 196 -8.37 -13.36 14.66
N THR A 197 -8.70 -13.12 15.93
CA THR A 197 -9.92 -12.38 16.32
C THR A 197 -9.71 -10.87 16.41
N ARG A 198 -8.47 -10.40 16.27
CA ARG A 198 -8.03 -9.02 16.54
C ARG A 198 -8.96 -8.05 15.86
N THR A 199 -9.28 -8.28 14.62
CA THR A 199 -10.26 -7.49 13.89
C THR A 199 -11.53 -8.30 13.73
N SER A 200 -12.64 -7.77 14.25
CA SER A 200 -13.97 -8.36 14.21
C SER A 200 -14.21 -9.21 12.96
N MET A 201 -14.46 -10.51 13.14
CA MET A 201 -15.00 -11.35 12.07
C MET A 201 -16.43 -10.94 11.69
N ALA A 202 -17.09 -10.10 12.51
CA ALA A 202 -18.35 -9.47 12.11
C ALA A 202 -18.11 -8.46 11.00
N GLY A 203 -18.72 -8.72 9.84
CA GLY A 203 -18.62 -7.91 8.64
C GLY A 203 -18.96 -8.73 7.40
N LYS A 204 -19.08 -8.07 6.26
CA LYS A 204 -19.27 -8.76 4.99
C LYS A 204 -18.00 -9.50 4.61
N ILE A 205 -18.16 -10.76 4.21
CA ILE A 205 -17.07 -11.59 3.69
C ILE A 205 -16.97 -11.34 2.18
N ARG A 206 -15.75 -11.13 1.70
CA ARG A 206 -15.46 -10.87 0.28
C ARG A 206 -14.35 -11.75 -0.23
N ARG A 207 -14.40 -12.03 -1.53
CA ARG A 207 -13.30 -12.66 -2.28
C ARG A 207 -13.03 -11.93 -3.58
N PHE A 208 -11.90 -12.21 -4.22
CA PHE A 208 -11.55 -11.63 -5.51
C PHE A 208 -12.18 -12.44 -6.65
N LYS A 209 -12.90 -11.77 -7.55
CA LYS A 209 -13.67 -12.41 -8.64
C LYS A 209 -12.80 -13.19 -9.63
N GLY A 210 -11.54 -12.80 -9.82
CA GLY A 210 -10.55 -13.50 -10.65
C GLY A 210 -9.65 -14.48 -9.88
N GLY A 211 -10.04 -14.88 -8.68
CA GLY A 211 -9.19 -15.60 -7.73
C GLY A 211 -8.21 -14.66 -7.02
N TYR A 212 -7.83 -15.02 -5.79
CA TYR A 212 -6.95 -14.21 -4.96
C TYR A 212 -5.52 -14.10 -5.54
N MET A 213 -5.07 -15.11 -6.30
CA MET A 213 -3.78 -15.07 -7.01
C MET A 213 -3.67 -13.87 -7.95
N SER A 214 -4.74 -13.59 -8.70
CA SER A 214 -4.75 -12.52 -9.70
C SER A 214 -4.50 -11.13 -9.10
N PHE A 215 -4.92 -10.90 -7.86
CA PHE A 215 -4.69 -9.65 -7.16
C PHE A 215 -3.20 -9.41 -6.89
N TRP A 216 -2.48 -10.43 -6.45
CA TRP A 216 -1.05 -10.33 -6.17
C TRP A 216 -0.21 -10.24 -7.44
N GLN A 217 -0.62 -10.93 -8.50
CA GLN A 217 -0.02 -10.77 -9.83
C GLN A 217 -0.14 -9.32 -10.32
N LYS A 218 -1.34 -8.72 -10.23
CA LYS A 218 -1.55 -7.30 -10.58
C LYS A 218 -0.66 -6.35 -9.78
N ILE A 219 -0.47 -6.58 -8.49
CA ILE A 219 0.47 -5.79 -7.67
C ILE A 219 1.88 -5.92 -8.24
N SER A 220 2.35 -7.14 -8.45
CA SER A 220 3.70 -7.41 -8.98
C SER A 220 3.94 -6.72 -10.33
N GLU A 221 2.98 -6.83 -11.26
CA GLU A 221 3.05 -6.22 -12.59
C GLU A 221 3.03 -4.69 -12.56
N SER A 222 2.37 -4.11 -11.54
CA SER A 222 2.24 -2.66 -11.41
C SER A 222 3.44 -2.00 -10.71
N LEU A 223 4.26 -2.77 -9.98
CA LEU A 223 5.40 -2.24 -9.25
C LEU A 223 6.62 -2.02 -10.16
N PRO A 224 7.31 -0.87 -10.06
CA PRO A 224 8.46 -0.55 -10.91
C PRO A 224 9.75 -1.20 -10.39
N LEU A 225 9.76 -2.52 -10.24
CA LEU A 225 10.85 -3.31 -9.67
C LEU A 225 11.06 -4.61 -10.45
N GLU A 226 12.17 -5.31 -10.20
CA GLU A 226 12.46 -6.58 -10.84
C GLU A 226 11.85 -7.74 -10.05
N VAL A 227 11.09 -8.60 -10.72
CA VAL A 227 10.57 -9.85 -10.13
C VAL A 227 11.10 -11.02 -10.94
N LEU A 228 11.85 -11.90 -10.28
CA LEU A 228 12.47 -13.08 -10.86
C LEU A 228 11.72 -14.32 -10.37
N CYS A 229 10.73 -14.75 -11.14
CA CYS A 229 10.05 -16.05 -10.94
C CYS A 229 10.95 -17.22 -11.40
N ASN A 230 10.57 -18.45 -11.05
CA ASN A 230 11.34 -19.67 -11.34
C ASN A 230 12.81 -19.58 -10.88
N THR A 231 13.05 -18.87 -9.79
CA THR A 231 14.38 -18.56 -9.28
C THR A 231 14.51 -19.14 -7.88
N GLU A 232 15.08 -20.34 -7.80
CA GLU A 232 15.31 -21.00 -6.52
C GLU A 232 16.58 -20.48 -5.87
N VAL A 233 16.48 -19.98 -4.63
CA VAL A 233 17.66 -19.65 -3.83
C VAL A 233 18.28 -20.94 -3.30
N VAL A 234 19.55 -21.17 -3.65
CA VAL A 234 20.31 -22.37 -3.28
C VAL A 234 21.21 -22.09 -2.09
N ALA A 235 21.85 -20.91 -2.05
CA ALA A 235 22.70 -20.52 -0.94
C ALA A 235 22.61 -19.00 -0.70
N LEU A 236 22.79 -18.62 0.57
CA LEU A 236 22.71 -17.25 1.04
C LEU A 236 23.88 -17.02 2.00
N ARG A 237 24.74 -16.05 1.65
CA ARG A 237 25.92 -15.68 2.43
C ARG A 237 25.87 -14.20 2.79
N ARG A 238 26.08 -13.87 4.05
CA ARG A 238 25.98 -12.53 4.61
C ARG A 238 27.35 -12.06 5.09
N HIS A 239 27.69 -10.85 4.70
CA HIS A 239 28.96 -10.22 5.01
C HIS A 239 28.74 -8.81 5.54
N PRO A 240 29.71 -8.19 6.23
CA PRO A 240 29.55 -6.82 6.72
C PRO A 240 29.21 -5.80 5.62
N SER A 241 29.66 -6.05 4.39
CA SER A 241 29.46 -5.17 3.22
C SER A 241 28.18 -5.44 2.41
N GLY A 242 27.43 -6.52 2.69
CA GLY A 242 26.26 -6.89 1.90
C GLY A 242 25.85 -8.35 2.01
N VAL A 243 25.02 -8.80 1.07
CA VAL A 243 24.46 -10.15 1.01
C VAL A 243 24.64 -10.72 -0.39
N SER A 244 25.15 -11.93 -0.47
CA SER A 244 25.32 -12.72 -1.69
C SER A 244 24.29 -13.84 -1.73
N VAL A 245 23.55 -13.95 -2.84
CA VAL A 245 22.47 -14.92 -3.03
C VAL A 245 22.75 -15.74 -4.28
N ASP A 246 23.05 -17.03 -4.10
CA ASP A 246 23.15 -17.98 -5.19
C ASP A 246 21.76 -18.45 -5.57
N VAL A 247 21.41 -18.26 -6.84
CA VAL A 247 20.14 -18.67 -7.41
C VAL A 247 20.34 -19.64 -8.54
N LYS A 248 19.40 -20.58 -8.67
CA LYS A 248 19.29 -21.51 -9.78
C LYS A 248 18.01 -21.21 -10.56
N GLN A 249 18.15 -21.02 -11.87
CA GLN A 249 17.02 -20.91 -12.78
C GLN A 249 16.70 -22.28 -13.42
N ASN A 250 15.53 -22.38 -14.05
CA ASN A 250 15.05 -23.63 -14.67
C ASN A 250 15.98 -24.17 -15.79
N ASP A 251 16.87 -23.34 -16.34
CA ASP A 251 17.91 -23.74 -17.30
C ASP A 251 19.05 -24.56 -16.67
N GLY A 252 19.12 -24.61 -15.34
CA GLY A 252 20.13 -25.31 -14.57
C GLY A 252 21.37 -24.48 -14.24
N ASP A 253 21.46 -23.24 -14.75
CA ASP A 253 22.60 -22.37 -14.50
C ASP A 253 22.47 -21.70 -13.13
N SER A 254 23.49 -21.90 -12.30
CA SER A 254 23.63 -21.22 -11.02
C SER A 254 24.32 -19.87 -11.23
N ARG A 255 23.72 -18.79 -10.74
CA ARG A 255 24.33 -17.44 -10.73
C ARG A 255 24.29 -16.82 -9.34
N SER A 256 25.28 -15.99 -9.03
CA SER A 256 25.35 -15.27 -7.76
C SER A 256 24.90 -13.82 -7.95
N LEU A 257 24.02 -13.35 -7.06
CA LEU A 257 23.47 -12.01 -7.05
C LEU A 257 23.89 -11.28 -5.77
N GLU A 258 24.30 -10.02 -5.89
CA GLU A 258 24.85 -9.23 -4.78
C GLU A 258 23.91 -8.07 -4.40
N PHE A 259 23.61 -7.96 -3.11
CA PHE A 259 22.69 -6.98 -2.53
C PHE A 259 23.30 -6.28 -1.31
N ASP A 260 22.76 -5.12 -0.94
CA ASP A 260 23.16 -4.38 0.26
C ASP A 260 22.29 -4.74 1.46
N LYS A 261 21.02 -5.10 1.20
CA LYS A 261 19.98 -5.43 2.18
C LYS A 261 19.18 -6.64 1.70
N MET A 262 18.66 -7.41 2.64
CA MET A 262 17.80 -8.55 2.31
C MET A 262 16.60 -8.61 3.26
N ILE A 263 15.43 -8.86 2.68
CA ILE A 263 14.17 -9.12 3.39
C ILE A 263 13.77 -10.56 3.07
N ILE A 264 13.64 -11.40 4.09
CA ILE A 264 13.23 -12.79 3.93
C ILE A 264 11.75 -12.93 4.31
N SER A 265 10.95 -13.43 3.37
CA SER A 265 9.55 -13.77 3.56
C SER A 265 9.35 -15.29 3.56
N GLY A 266 8.53 -15.77 4.49
CA GLY A 266 8.11 -17.16 4.55
C GLY A 266 9.10 -18.09 5.26
N ALA A 267 9.01 -19.39 4.97
CA ALA A 267 9.63 -20.43 5.79
C ALA A 267 11.08 -20.80 5.41
N PHE A 268 11.73 -20.03 4.54
CA PHE A 268 13.09 -20.31 4.07
C PHE A 268 14.10 -20.54 5.22
N PRO A 269 14.09 -19.75 6.31
CA PRO A 269 15.03 -19.96 7.44
C PRO A 269 14.67 -21.14 8.35
N PHE A 270 13.45 -21.69 8.27
CA PHE A 270 12.89 -22.61 9.28
C PHE A 270 13.01 -24.09 8.88
N LYS A 271 14.16 -24.49 8.32
CA LYS A 271 14.39 -25.89 7.90
C LYS A 271 14.55 -26.86 9.07
N TYR A 272 14.96 -26.38 10.23
CA TYR A 272 15.13 -27.17 11.45
C TYR A 272 13.87 -27.26 12.30
N GLY A 273 12.75 -26.69 11.83
CA GLY A 273 11.50 -26.64 12.56
C GLY A 273 10.79 -28.00 12.63
N LYS A 274 9.95 -28.18 13.66
CA LYS A 274 9.14 -29.40 13.82
C LYS A 274 7.86 -29.29 13.01
N THR A 275 7.31 -30.44 12.61
CA THR A 275 5.93 -30.49 12.13
C THR A 275 5.00 -30.69 13.31
N TYR A 276 3.97 -29.87 13.41
CA TYR A 276 2.97 -29.90 14.48
C TYR A 276 2.34 -31.29 14.62
N ARG A 277 2.26 -31.80 15.86
CA ARG A 277 1.78 -33.15 16.23
C ARG A 277 2.41 -34.29 15.40
N SER A 278 3.63 -34.09 14.91
CA SER A 278 4.45 -35.14 14.32
C SER A 278 5.21 -35.92 15.39
N THR A 279 5.23 -37.24 15.27
CA THR A 279 6.05 -38.15 16.09
C THR A 279 7.51 -38.20 15.62
N SER A 280 7.78 -37.80 14.37
CA SER A 280 9.12 -37.78 13.78
C SER A 280 9.65 -36.35 13.61
N VAL A 281 10.92 -36.14 13.95
CA VAL A 281 11.66 -34.93 13.56
C VAL A 281 12.21 -35.17 12.15
N ASN A 282 11.66 -34.47 11.14
CA ASN A 282 12.16 -34.58 9.78
C ASN A 282 13.50 -33.83 9.66
N PHE A 283 14.60 -34.56 9.78
CA PHE A 283 15.94 -34.07 9.44
C PHE A 283 16.23 -34.08 7.93
N ALA A 284 15.30 -34.58 7.11
CA ALA A 284 15.51 -34.77 5.66
C ALA A 284 15.77 -33.46 4.88
N ASP A 285 15.31 -32.30 5.38
CA ASP A 285 15.57 -30.99 4.76
C ASP A 285 16.91 -30.35 5.21
N ALA A 286 17.63 -30.97 6.17
CA ALA A 286 18.79 -30.42 6.86
C ALA A 286 20.14 -30.74 6.19
N GLU A 287 20.16 -31.47 5.07
CA GLU A 287 21.41 -31.97 4.46
C GLU A 287 22.27 -30.88 3.79
N ASN A 288 21.76 -29.66 3.61
CA ASN A 288 22.56 -28.51 3.13
C ASN A 288 22.13 -27.21 3.83
N GLU A 289 23.05 -26.60 4.60
CA GLU A 289 22.90 -25.25 5.14
C GLU A 289 22.82 -24.24 3.97
N MET A 290 21.59 -23.91 3.55
CA MET A 290 21.32 -22.94 2.48
C MET A 290 21.54 -21.49 2.91
N MET A 291 21.71 -21.24 4.21
CA MET A 291 21.88 -19.91 4.78
C MET A 291 22.86 -19.98 5.93
N ASP A 292 23.77 -19.01 6.01
CA ASP A 292 24.80 -18.90 7.03
C ASP A 292 24.25 -18.39 8.37
N LEU A 293 23.36 -19.16 9.01
CA LEU A 293 22.66 -18.76 10.24
C LEU A 293 23.62 -18.45 11.39
N SER A 294 23.35 -17.35 12.10
CA SER A 294 23.99 -17.04 13.38
C SER A 294 23.53 -18.00 14.49
N GLU A 295 24.26 -18.07 15.60
CA GLU A 295 23.89 -18.94 16.73
C GLU A 295 22.52 -18.59 17.32
N LEU A 296 22.16 -17.30 17.37
CA LEU A 296 20.84 -16.88 17.83
C LEU A 296 19.73 -17.28 16.83
N GLU A 297 19.99 -17.18 15.53
CA GLU A 297 19.04 -17.62 14.50
C GLU A 297 18.82 -19.14 14.57
N LYS A 298 19.88 -19.93 14.77
CA LYS A 298 19.78 -21.38 15.00
C LYS A 298 18.97 -21.69 16.28
N GLU A 299 19.24 -20.99 17.37
CA GLU A 299 18.50 -21.17 18.64
C GLU A 299 17.02 -20.88 18.48
N LEU A 300 16.65 -19.78 17.81
CA LEU A 300 15.26 -19.37 17.66
C LEU A 300 14.56 -20.21 16.60
N PHE A 301 15.10 -20.33 15.39
CA PHE A 301 14.40 -20.98 14.28
C PHE A 301 14.26 -22.50 14.45
N SER A 302 15.06 -23.13 15.32
CA SER A 302 14.85 -24.54 15.72
C SER A 302 13.61 -24.77 16.60
N LYS A 303 13.07 -23.72 17.22
CA LYS A 303 11.83 -23.77 18.03
C LYS A 303 10.56 -23.62 17.20
N VAL A 304 10.69 -23.18 15.95
CA VAL A 304 9.55 -22.93 15.05
C VAL A 304 8.90 -24.25 14.65
N GLN A 305 7.57 -24.29 14.71
CA GLN A 305 6.74 -25.38 14.24
C GLN A 305 5.93 -24.92 13.03
N THR A 306 5.70 -25.83 12.08
CA THR A 306 4.79 -25.62 10.95
C THR A 306 3.75 -26.75 10.88
N LEU A 307 2.61 -26.46 10.27
CA LEU A 307 1.57 -27.45 10.01
C LEU A 307 1.64 -27.90 8.56
N ASP A 308 1.28 -29.15 8.29
CA ASP A 308 0.89 -29.53 6.94
C ASP A 308 -0.60 -29.33 6.79
N TYR A 309 -0.97 -28.45 5.88
CA TYR A 309 -2.36 -28.15 5.58
C TYR A 309 -2.65 -28.48 4.13
N TYR A 310 -3.65 -29.33 3.90
CA TYR A 310 -3.98 -29.88 2.60
C TYR A 310 -5.29 -29.33 2.11
N THR A 311 -5.34 -29.01 0.83
CA THR A 311 -6.57 -28.71 0.10
C THR A 311 -6.76 -29.77 -0.96
N THR A 312 -7.78 -30.59 -0.80
CA THR A 312 -8.12 -31.68 -1.72
C THR A 312 -9.33 -31.26 -2.54
N VAL A 313 -9.17 -31.22 -3.85
CA VAL A 313 -10.25 -30.84 -4.79
C VAL A 313 -10.84 -32.09 -5.40
N LEU A 314 -12.13 -32.32 -5.16
CA LEU A 314 -12.85 -33.50 -5.61
C LEU A 314 -13.99 -33.11 -6.55
N LYS A 315 -14.23 -33.93 -7.57
CA LYS A 315 -15.46 -33.89 -8.35
C LYS A 315 -16.42 -34.94 -7.80
N ILE A 316 -17.60 -34.53 -7.35
CA ILE A 316 -18.50 -35.34 -6.53
C ILE A 316 -19.92 -35.34 -7.09
N LYS A 317 -20.52 -36.53 -7.18
CA LYS A 317 -21.95 -36.74 -7.42
C LYS A 317 -22.70 -37.08 -6.14
N GLY A 318 -24.00 -36.79 -6.09
CA GLY A 318 -24.88 -37.13 -4.96
C GLY A 318 -24.96 -36.09 -3.85
N LEU A 319 -24.12 -35.04 -3.90
CA LEU A 319 -24.12 -33.93 -2.94
C LEU A 319 -24.65 -32.60 -3.54
N GLU A 320 -25.32 -32.65 -4.69
CA GLU A 320 -25.79 -31.47 -5.42
C GLU A 320 -26.91 -30.71 -4.67
N HIS A 321 -27.54 -31.36 -3.70
CA HIS A 321 -28.56 -30.76 -2.83
C HIS A 321 -27.97 -29.76 -1.83
N LEU A 322 -26.66 -29.81 -1.55
CA LEU A 322 -26.00 -28.87 -0.65
C LEU A 322 -25.89 -27.47 -1.28
N PRO A 323 -26.38 -26.41 -0.63
CA PRO A 323 -26.19 -25.05 -1.13
C PRO A 323 -24.72 -24.67 -1.36
N VAL A 324 -24.50 -23.59 -2.11
CA VAL A 324 -23.19 -22.94 -2.18
C VAL A 324 -22.84 -22.41 -0.78
N GLY A 325 -21.67 -22.79 -0.27
CA GLY A 325 -21.27 -22.41 1.07
C GLY A 325 -20.14 -23.23 1.66
N PHE A 326 -19.79 -22.84 2.88
CA PHE A 326 -18.81 -23.45 3.77
C PHE A 326 -19.48 -24.33 4.81
N TYR A 327 -18.90 -25.50 4.99
CA TYR A 327 -19.38 -26.52 5.91
C TYR A 327 -18.24 -26.98 6.80
N TYR A 328 -18.48 -27.05 8.10
CA TYR A 328 -17.49 -27.50 9.07
C TYR A 328 -17.88 -28.83 9.71
N PHE A 329 -16.88 -29.68 9.91
CA PHE A 329 -17.06 -30.98 10.57
C PHE A 329 -16.65 -30.86 12.04
N ALA A 330 -17.64 -30.59 12.90
CA ALA A 330 -17.41 -30.32 14.33
C ALA A 330 -16.66 -31.46 15.02
N GLU A 331 -17.02 -32.70 14.71
CA GLU A 331 -16.42 -33.91 15.27
C GLU A 331 -14.92 -34.02 14.98
N PHE A 332 -14.44 -33.48 13.84
CA PHE A 332 -13.04 -33.52 13.47
C PHE A 332 -12.24 -32.31 13.96
N MET A 333 -12.93 -31.22 14.29
CA MET A 333 -12.32 -30.01 14.86
C MET A 333 -12.25 -30.05 16.39
N ASP A 334 -13.22 -30.70 17.05
CA ASP A 334 -13.28 -30.78 18.50
C ASP A 334 -12.25 -31.78 19.07
N ASP A 335 -11.87 -32.82 18.30
CA ASP A 335 -10.91 -33.84 18.71
C ASP A 335 -9.63 -33.87 17.85
N PRO A 336 -8.48 -33.42 18.37
CA PRO A 336 -7.18 -33.48 17.68
C PRO A 336 -6.70 -34.88 17.29
N GLN A 337 -7.25 -35.94 17.86
CA GLN A 337 -6.91 -37.32 17.48
C GLN A 337 -7.46 -37.72 16.11
N THR A 338 -8.43 -36.96 15.60
CA THR A 338 -9.04 -37.20 14.29
C THR A 338 -8.25 -36.56 13.13
N MET A 339 -7.06 -36.01 13.40
CA MET A 339 -6.18 -35.39 12.41
C MET A 339 -6.05 -36.26 11.14
N GLY A 340 -6.09 -35.61 9.98
CA GLY A 340 -6.17 -36.28 8.66
C GLY A 340 -7.57 -36.21 8.05
N ASN A 341 -8.61 -36.31 8.87
CA ASN A 341 -9.98 -36.11 8.42
C ASN A 341 -10.23 -34.65 7.99
N PRO A 342 -11.20 -34.40 7.09
CA PRO A 342 -11.50 -33.05 6.64
C PRO A 342 -12.12 -32.22 7.77
N VAL A 343 -11.48 -31.12 8.16
CA VAL A 343 -12.04 -30.19 9.16
C VAL A 343 -13.09 -29.26 8.56
N ALA A 344 -13.01 -29.02 7.25
CA ALA A 344 -13.95 -28.21 6.51
C ALA A 344 -14.10 -28.67 5.06
N MET A 345 -15.24 -28.33 4.46
CA MET A 345 -15.43 -28.40 3.03
C MET A 345 -16.17 -27.18 2.50
N GLN A 346 -16.06 -26.95 1.19
CA GLN A 346 -16.78 -25.87 0.52
C GLN A 346 -17.26 -26.26 -0.86
N ARG A 347 -18.47 -25.81 -1.17
CA ARG A 347 -19.02 -25.73 -2.53
C ARG A 347 -19.03 -24.28 -2.99
N PHE A 348 -18.20 -23.93 -3.97
CA PHE A 348 -18.06 -22.55 -4.46
C PHE A 348 -19.18 -22.12 -5.41
N TYR A 349 -19.61 -23.04 -6.29
CA TYR A 349 -20.50 -22.72 -7.40
C TYR A 349 -21.62 -23.74 -7.47
N SER A 350 -22.85 -23.25 -7.63
CA SER A 350 -24.07 -24.07 -7.66
C SER A 350 -24.20 -24.89 -8.95
N ASP A 351 -23.53 -24.44 -10.01
CA ASP A 351 -23.53 -25.06 -11.34
C ASP A 351 -22.36 -26.03 -11.54
N THR A 352 -21.63 -26.38 -10.48
CA THR A 352 -20.50 -27.33 -10.53
C THR A 352 -20.61 -28.43 -9.48
N ASP A 353 -19.95 -29.53 -9.78
CA ASP A 353 -19.78 -30.71 -8.92
C ASP A 353 -18.41 -30.70 -8.22
N ILE A 354 -17.75 -29.54 -8.15
CA ILE A 354 -16.41 -29.39 -7.59
C ILE A 354 -16.51 -28.92 -6.13
N PHE A 355 -15.86 -29.68 -5.25
CA PHE A 355 -15.80 -29.42 -3.82
C PHE A 355 -14.36 -29.38 -3.34
N LEU A 356 -14.08 -28.45 -2.42
CA LEU A 356 -12.78 -28.33 -1.76
C LEU A 356 -12.90 -28.86 -0.34
N PHE A 357 -11.93 -29.68 0.08
CA PHE A 357 -11.82 -30.20 1.44
C PHE A 357 -10.49 -29.76 2.03
N TRP A 358 -10.51 -29.34 3.30
CA TRP A 358 -9.31 -28.98 4.04
C TRP A 358 -9.05 -29.93 5.19
N SER A 359 -7.80 -30.36 5.30
CA SER A 359 -7.36 -31.32 6.32
C SER A 359 -5.96 -30.99 6.82
N TYR A 360 -5.66 -31.45 8.02
CA TYR A 360 -4.30 -31.43 8.58
C TYR A 360 -3.55 -32.72 8.28
N GLY A 361 -2.24 -32.62 8.09
CA GLY A 361 -1.33 -33.76 8.19
C GLY A 361 -0.20 -33.47 9.18
N ASN A 362 0.66 -34.47 9.39
CA ASN A 362 1.74 -34.38 10.36
C ASN A 362 3.11 -34.74 9.77
N SER A 363 3.26 -34.82 8.44
CA SER A 363 4.49 -35.23 7.75
C SER A 363 5.06 -36.61 8.12
N ALA A 364 4.44 -37.35 9.03
CA ALA A 364 4.87 -38.66 9.50
C ALA A 364 3.95 -39.73 8.90
N GLU A 365 2.89 -40.07 9.63
CA GLU A 365 1.90 -41.09 9.28
C GLU A 365 0.77 -40.50 8.42
N ILE A 366 0.42 -39.23 8.66
CA ILE A 366 -0.71 -38.56 8.00
C ILE A 366 -0.16 -37.65 6.89
N LYS A 367 -0.19 -38.17 5.66
CA LYS A 367 0.33 -37.54 4.44
C LYS A 367 -0.76 -37.47 3.37
N GLY A 368 -0.45 -36.77 2.27
CA GLY A 368 -1.38 -36.51 1.15
C GLY A 368 -2.27 -37.70 0.72
N PRO A 369 -1.73 -38.91 0.49
CA PRO A 369 -2.57 -40.06 0.13
C PRO A 369 -3.60 -40.45 1.20
N GLU A 370 -3.18 -40.52 2.47
CA GLU A 370 -4.06 -40.82 3.60
C GLU A 370 -5.13 -39.74 3.78
N VAL A 371 -4.71 -38.47 3.74
CA VAL A 371 -5.62 -37.31 3.80
C VAL A 371 -6.66 -37.36 2.68
N THR A 372 -6.24 -37.71 1.46
CA THR A 372 -7.14 -37.84 0.31
C THR A 372 -8.15 -38.97 0.54
N GLN A 373 -7.69 -40.11 1.03
CA GLN A 373 -8.54 -41.26 1.29
C GLN A 373 -9.60 -40.96 2.35
N LEU A 374 -9.21 -40.30 3.45
CA LEU A 374 -10.14 -39.90 4.51
C LEU A 374 -11.21 -38.92 4.00
N ALA A 375 -10.85 -37.97 3.13
CA ALA A 375 -11.81 -37.09 2.48
C ALA A 375 -12.79 -37.85 1.57
N ILE A 376 -12.29 -38.81 0.77
CA ILE A 376 -13.13 -39.67 -0.07
C ILE A 376 -14.09 -40.50 0.78
N ASP A 377 -13.63 -41.04 1.90
CA ASP A 377 -14.46 -41.86 2.78
C ASP A 377 -15.53 -41.01 3.47
N ALA A 378 -15.23 -39.76 3.85
CA ALA A 378 -16.24 -38.82 4.32
C ALA A 378 -17.32 -38.55 3.26
N VAL A 379 -16.92 -38.33 2.00
CA VAL A 379 -17.88 -38.14 0.89
C VAL A 379 -18.79 -39.35 0.72
N LYS A 380 -18.24 -40.57 0.74
CA LYS A 380 -19.01 -41.81 0.62
C LYS A 380 -20.01 -41.98 1.75
N ARG A 381 -19.62 -41.68 2.99
CA ARG A 381 -20.50 -41.76 4.16
C ARG A 381 -21.67 -40.79 4.03
N MET A 382 -21.43 -39.56 3.58
CA MET A 382 -22.47 -38.57 3.30
C MET A 382 -23.36 -38.92 2.08
N GLY A 383 -23.19 -40.10 1.46
CA GLY A 383 -23.98 -40.55 0.32
C GLY A 383 -23.51 -40.02 -1.04
N GLY A 384 -22.33 -39.41 -1.11
CA GLY A 384 -21.72 -38.94 -2.35
C GLY A 384 -20.81 -39.97 -3.02
N GLU A 385 -20.57 -39.80 -4.32
CA GLU A 385 -19.61 -40.58 -5.11
C GLU A 385 -18.53 -39.66 -5.67
N VAL A 386 -17.25 -40.00 -5.43
CA VAL A 386 -16.11 -39.25 -5.97
C VAL A 386 -15.80 -39.74 -7.38
N GLU A 387 -16.12 -38.94 -8.39
CA GLU A 387 -15.81 -39.26 -9.79
C GLU A 387 -14.31 -39.16 -10.07
N ARG A 388 -13.66 -38.13 -9.54
CA ARG A 388 -12.22 -37.92 -9.68
C ARG A 388 -11.64 -37.05 -8.56
N ILE A 389 -10.39 -37.31 -8.24
CA ILE A 389 -9.52 -36.39 -7.52
C ILE A 389 -8.97 -35.42 -8.57
N VAL A 390 -9.34 -34.15 -8.49
CA VAL A 390 -8.91 -33.13 -9.47
C VAL A 390 -7.46 -32.76 -9.20
N LEU A 391 -7.16 -32.41 -7.94
CA LEU A 391 -5.80 -32.14 -7.45
C LEU A 391 -5.78 -32.18 -5.93
N GLN A 392 -4.58 -32.24 -5.38
CA GLN A 392 -4.33 -31.94 -3.98
C GLN A 392 -3.15 -30.98 -3.85
N ARG A 393 -3.32 -29.93 -3.06
CA ARG A 393 -2.25 -28.99 -2.71
C ARG A 393 -1.89 -29.17 -1.24
N ARG A 394 -0.58 -29.23 -0.96
CA ARG A 394 -0.01 -29.20 0.40
C ARG A 394 0.64 -27.86 0.63
N PHE A 395 0.30 -27.21 1.73
CA PHE A 395 0.95 -26.02 2.25
C PHE A 395 1.73 -26.37 3.51
N LYS A 396 3.00 -25.97 3.58
CA LYS A 396 3.72 -25.85 4.86
C LYS A 396 3.26 -24.54 5.49
N TYR A 397 2.35 -24.64 6.44
CA TYR A 397 1.47 -23.57 6.87
C TYR A 397 1.72 -23.12 8.32
N PHE A 398 1.30 -21.90 8.63
CA PHE A 398 1.26 -21.30 9.96
C PHE A 398 2.50 -21.60 10.83
N PRO A 399 3.66 -21.00 10.50
CA PRO A 399 4.85 -21.06 11.34
C PRO A 399 4.59 -20.36 12.68
N HIS A 400 4.82 -21.07 13.78
CA HIS A 400 4.55 -20.58 15.13
C HIS A 400 5.50 -21.22 16.16
N VAL A 401 5.47 -20.74 17.40
CA VAL A 401 6.22 -21.31 18.54
C VAL A 401 5.31 -21.62 19.72
N GLU A 402 5.76 -22.51 20.60
CA GLU A 402 5.00 -22.95 21.77
C GLU A 402 4.84 -21.85 22.83
N SER A 403 3.86 -22.01 23.73
CA SER A 403 3.60 -21.05 24.83
C SER A 403 4.86 -20.73 25.64
N GLN A 404 5.71 -21.74 25.90
CA GLN A 404 6.89 -21.54 26.73
C GLN A 404 7.96 -20.71 26.02
N ASP A 405 8.12 -20.85 24.71
CA ASP A 405 9.07 -20.06 23.94
C ASP A 405 8.64 -18.59 23.85
N ILE A 406 7.34 -18.32 23.69
CA ILE A 406 6.80 -16.95 23.77
C ILE A 406 7.12 -16.33 25.14
N LYS A 407 6.85 -17.06 26.23
CA LYS A 407 7.15 -16.61 27.61
C LYS A 407 8.64 -16.36 27.84
N ASN A 408 9.50 -17.13 27.17
CA ASN A 408 10.95 -17.00 27.24
C ASN A 408 11.50 -15.87 26.33
N GLY A 409 10.63 -14.99 25.82
CA GLY A 409 11.03 -13.80 25.05
C GLY A 409 11.38 -14.09 23.60
N PHE A 410 10.84 -15.14 22.97
CA PHE A 410 11.10 -15.46 21.57
C PHE A 410 10.92 -14.23 20.65
N TYR A 411 9.75 -13.59 20.72
CA TYR A 411 9.44 -12.44 19.87
C TYR A 411 10.23 -11.19 20.24
N ASP A 412 10.59 -11.00 21.51
CA ASP A 412 11.48 -9.92 21.94
C ASP A 412 12.84 -10.04 21.25
N LYS A 413 13.45 -11.23 21.29
CA LYS A 413 14.74 -11.50 20.64
C LYS A 413 14.68 -11.33 19.12
N VAL A 414 13.64 -11.86 18.47
CA VAL A 414 13.45 -11.68 17.02
C VAL A 414 13.38 -10.19 16.66
N GLU A 415 12.55 -9.42 17.35
CA GLU A 415 12.29 -8.01 16.99
C GLU A 415 13.41 -7.05 17.39
N THR A 416 14.15 -7.33 18.46
CA THR A 416 15.17 -6.42 19.00
C THR A 416 16.59 -6.79 18.60
N GLU A 417 16.88 -8.08 18.39
CA GLU A 417 18.24 -8.57 18.11
C GLU A 417 18.44 -9.01 16.65
N LEU A 418 17.42 -9.59 16.00
CA LEU A 418 17.55 -10.10 14.62
C LEU A 418 17.20 -9.06 13.54
N GLN A 419 16.21 -8.20 13.75
CA GLN A 419 15.76 -7.27 12.70
C GLN A 419 16.83 -6.25 12.32
N GLY A 420 17.45 -6.45 11.15
CA GLY A 420 18.55 -5.65 10.60
C GLY A 420 19.93 -6.20 10.90
N GLN A 421 20.04 -7.28 11.67
CA GLN A 421 21.31 -7.96 11.92
C GLN A 421 21.87 -8.49 10.60
N GLN A 422 23.16 -8.22 10.35
CA GLN A 422 23.83 -8.59 9.08
C GLN A 422 23.02 -8.17 7.83
N ASN A 423 22.42 -6.98 7.86
CA ASN A 423 21.59 -6.43 6.78
C ASN A 423 20.37 -7.29 6.40
N THR A 424 19.91 -8.15 7.32
CA THR A 424 18.82 -9.10 7.10
C THR A 424 17.60 -8.71 7.92
N TYR A 425 16.42 -8.81 7.31
CA TYR A 425 15.14 -8.52 7.94
C TYR A 425 14.17 -9.66 7.68
N TYR A 426 13.34 -9.97 8.65
CA TYR A 426 12.40 -11.10 8.59
C TYR A 426 10.97 -10.59 8.55
N ILE A 427 10.17 -11.08 7.59
CA ILE A 427 8.72 -10.85 7.48
C ILE A 427 7.99 -12.19 7.23
N GLY A 428 6.67 -12.21 7.37
CA GLY A 428 5.85 -13.40 7.16
C GLY A 428 5.09 -13.85 8.40
N GLY A 429 4.40 -14.99 8.29
CA GLY A 429 3.41 -15.41 9.28
C GLY A 429 3.98 -15.69 10.66
N LEU A 430 5.27 -16.02 10.78
CA LEU A 430 5.91 -16.22 12.09
C LEU A 430 5.85 -14.94 12.93
N MET A 431 6.17 -13.80 12.32
CA MET A 431 6.19 -12.52 13.01
C MET A 431 4.80 -11.87 13.06
N ALA A 432 4.00 -12.06 12.02
CA ALA A 432 2.74 -11.35 11.83
C ALA A 432 1.48 -12.10 12.28
N PHE A 433 1.48 -13.44 12.25
CA PHE A 433 0.34 -14.34 12.05
C PHE A 433 0.01 -14.59 10.56
N GLU A 434 -0.25 -15.84 10.18
CA GLU A 434 -0.37 -16.32 8.79
C GLU A 434 -1.72 -15.96 8.11
N LEU A 435 -2.11 -14.69 8.25
CA LEU A 435 -3.22 -14.04 7.55
C LEU A 435 -2.66 -13.00 6.58
N THR A 436 -3.23 -12.93 5.37
CA THR A 436 -2.75 -12.02 4.31
C THR A 436 -2.67 -10.56 4.75
N GLU A 437 -3.67 -10.08 5.48
CA GLU A 437 -3.78 -8.72 5.99
C GLU A 437 -2.81 -8.44 7.14
N ARG A 438 -2.52 -9.44 7.99
CA ARG A 438 -1.54 -9.33 9.08
C ARG A 438 -0.14 -9.28 8.50
N ASN A 439 0.16 -10.23 7.62
CA ASN A 439 1.38 -10.31 6.83
C ASN A 439 1.70 -9.00 6.10
N SER A 440 0.71 -8.45 5.38
CA SER A 440 0.88 -7.20 4.64
C SER A 440 1.10 -6.00 5.56
N SER A 441 0.31 -5.90 6.63
CA SER A 441 0.41 -4.79 7.59
C SER A 441 1.74 -4.82 8.36
N TYR A 442 2.20 -6.00 8.75
CA TYR A 442 3.50 -6.20 9.39
C TYR A 442 4.64 -5.84 8.44
N ALA A 443 4.62 -6.35 7.19
CA ALA A 443 5.65 -6.04 6.20
C ALA A 443 5.79 -4.54 5.94
N MET A 444 4.66 -3.82 5.79
CA MET A 444 4.67 -2.36 5.64
C MET A 444 5.15 -1.65 6.92
N ALA A 445 4.80 -2.14 8.11
CA ALA A 445 5.29 -1.59 9.37
C ALA A 445 6.80 -1.77 9.55
N LEU A 446 7.33 -2.95 9.23
CA LEU A 446 8.76 -3.25 9.27
C LEU A 446 9.55 -2.36 8.30
N VAL A 447 9.05 -2.20 7.05
CA VAL A 447 9.68 -1.29 6.08
C VAL A 447 9.70 0.15 6.60
N ARG A 448 8.61 0.63 7.18
CA ARG A 448 8.59 1.98 7.80
C ARG A 448 9.58 2.11 8.95
N ARG A 449 9.72 1.07 9.78
CA ARG A 449 10.59 1.10 10.97
C ARG A 449 12.07 1.06 10.62
N HIS A 450 12.48 0.30 9.60
CA HIS A 450 13.89 0.04 9.33
C HIS A 450 14.43 0.66 8.03
N PHE A 451 13.54 1.00 7.10
CA PHE A 451 13.91 1.58 5.80
C PHE A 451 13.42 3.02 5.62
N ALA A 452 12.71 3.57 6.61
CA ALA A 452 12.24 4.95 6.59
C ALA A 452 12.67 5.74 7.84
N CYS A 453 12.85 7.05 7.67
CA CYS A 453 13.01 8.03 8.74
C CYS A 453 11.93 9.10 8.65
N ASP A 454 11.59 9.67 9.80
CA ASP A 454 10.62 10.75 9.97
C ASP A 454 11.31 12.11 10.25
N ASP A 455 12.62 12.18 9.98
CA ASP A 455 13.41 13.41 10.06
C ASP A 455 12.74 14.52 9.21
N PRO A 456 12.62 15.79 9.69
CA PRO A 456 11.96 16.86 8.94
C PRO A 456 12.58 17.16 7.56
N LEU A 457 13.84 16.75 7.38
CA LEU A 457 14.59 16.86 6.14
C LEU A 457 15.21 15.50 5.82
N PRO A 458 15.24 15.09 4.54
CA PRO A 458 15.85 13.84 4.17
C PRO A 458 17.38 13.91 4.33
N ARG A 459 17.98 12.80 4.74
CA ARG A 459 19.44 12.69 4.94
C ARG A 459 20.25 12.88 3.66
N TYR A 460 19.63 12.72 2.50
CA TYR A 460 20.21 12.95 1.19
C TYR A 460 19.11 13.40 0.21
N PRO A 461 19.46 14.16 -0.84
CA PRO A 461 18.50 14.55 -1.88
C PRO A 461 17.94 13.32 -2.59
N TYR A 462 16.62 13.22 -2.65
CA TYR A 462 15.95 12.19 -3.43
C TYR A 462 14.60 12.71 -3.93
N VAL A 463 14.07 12.07 -4.96
CA VAL A 463 12.72 12.35 -5.46
C VAL A 463 11.82 11.19 -5.04
N LYS A 464 10.82 11.50 -4.22
CA LYS A 464 9.78 10.53 -3.89
C LYS A 464 8.88 10.36 -5.11
N ARG A 465 8.87 9.16 -5.69
CA ARG A 465 7.95 8.86 -6.80
C ARG A 465 6.53 8.75 -6.24
N LEU A 466 5.70 9.74 -6.54
CA LEU A 466 4.26 9.65 -6.39
C LEU A 466 3.71 8.92 -7.62
N PHE A 467 3.88 7.59 -7.68
CA PHE A 467 3.21 6.80 -8.72
C PHE A 467 1.83 6.38 -8.22
N SER A 468 0.79 6.71 -8.99
CA SER A 468 -0.52 6.10 -8.85
C SER A 468 -0.50 4.76 -9.57
N LEU A 469 -0.81 3.66 -8.90
CA LEU A 469 -0.88 2.34 -9.55
C LEU A 469 -2.18 2.14 -10.36
N LYS A 470 -3.04 3.16 -10.47
CA LYS A 470 -4.20 3.11 -11.37
C LYS A 470 -3.76 3.03 -12.83
N SER A 471 -4.10 1.89 -13.42
CA SER A 471 -3.82 1.31 -14.73
C SER A 471 -4.00 2.17 -16.00
N GLU A 472 -4.21 3.49 -15.95
CA GLU A 472 -4.29 4.27 -17.20
C GLU A 472 -2.91 4.50 -17.87
N CYS A 473 -1.82 4.07 -17.24
CA CYS A 473 -0.46 4.39 -17.67
C CYS A 473 0.42 3.17 -18.02
N LEU A 474 -0.07 1.92 -17.89
CA LEU A 474 0.76 0.73 -18.15
C LEU A 474 0.98 0.46 -19.65
N ASP A 475 0.12 0.95 -20.54
CA ASP A 475 0.34 0.88 -22.00
C ASP A 475 1.29 1.96 -22.55
N LYS A 476 1.75 2.87 -21.69
CA LYS A 476 2.72 3.88 -22.09
C LYS A 476 4.00 3.65 -21.31
N ILE A 477 4.93 2.94 -21.94
CA ILE A 477 6.36 3.16 -21.70
C ILE A 477 6.53 4.69 -21.60
N PRO A 478 6.99 5.24 -20.46
CA PRO A 478 7.20 6.67 -20.35
C PRO A 478 8.20 7.03 -21.45
N GLN A 479 7.73 7.69 -22.52
CA GLN A 479 8.64 8.16 -23.56
C GLN A 479 9.67 9.02 -22.86
N LYS A 480 10.94 8.64 -22.95
CA LYS A 480 12.00 9.57 -22.55
C LYS A 480 11.82 10.80 -23.42
N VAL A 481 11.83 12.00 -22.82
CA VAL A 481 11.67 13.28 -23.54
C VAL A 481 12.70 13.43 -24.69
N GLY A 482 13.79 12.63 -24.69
CA GLY A 482 14.74 12.48 -25.78
C GLY A 482 14.30 11.64 -26.99
N GLU A 483 13.07 11.14 -27.07
CA GLU A 483 12.59 10.30 -28.20
C GLU A 483 12.15 11.08 -29.44
N SER A 484 12.06 12.41 -29.37
CA SER A 484 11.95 13.22 -30.59
C SER A 484 13.33 13.28 -31.26
N LYS A 485 13.51 12.64 -32.42
CA LYS A 485 14.78 12.66 -33.19
C LYS A 485 15.33 14.09 -33.28
N GLY A 486 16.56 14.30 -32.76
CA GLY A 486 17.24 15.60 -32.76
C GLY A 486 16.95 16.50 -31.55
N VAL A 487 16.34 15.99 -30.48
CA VAL A 487 16.11 16.72 -29.23
C VAL A 487 17.00 16.16 -28.12
N GLU A 488 18.03 16.92 -27.73
CA GLU A 488 18.84 16.64 -26.55
C GLU A 488 18.34 17.47 -25.36
N PHE A 489 18.31 16.87 -24.17
CA PHE A 489 17.89 17.57 -22.96
C PHE A 489 19.05 18.41 -22.40
N PRO A 490 18.90 19.73 -22.26
CA PRO A 490 19.99 20.58 -21.82
C PRO A 490 20.16 20.52 -20.28
N ASP A 491 21.37 20.72 -19.78
CA ASP A 491 21.62 20.87 -18.34
C ASP A 491 21.68 22.36 -17.97
N LEU A 492 20.57 22.90 -17.47
CA LEU A 492 20.40 24.33 -17.19
C LEU A 492 20.12 24.59 -15.71
N LEU A 493 20.67 25.69 -15.20
CA LEU A 493 20.69 26.00 -13.77
C LEU A 493 19.39 26.62 -13.21
N SER A 494 18.40 26.94 -14.05
CA SER A 494 17.15 27.55 -13.59
C SER A 494 15.93 27.19 -14.44
N LEU A 495 14.76 27.25 -13.82
CA LEU A 495 13.47 26.98 -14.49
C LEU A 495 13.21 27.90 -15.69
N ASP A 496 13.60 29.19 -15.60
CA ASP A 496 13.48 30.12 -16.72
C ASP A 496 14.46 29.80 -17.86
N CYS A 497 15.68 29.31 -17.54
CA CYS A 497 16.62 28.87 -18.57
C CYS A 497 16.02 27.71 -19.40
N TYR A 498 15.36 26.75 -18.73
CA TYR A 498 14.63 25.69 -19.43
C TYR A 498 13.50 26.23 -20.30
N LEU A 499 12.67 27.15 -19.78
CA LEU A 499 11.62 27.77 -20.58
C LEU A 499 12.18 28.52 -21.79
N LYS A 500 13.30 29.24 -21.63
CA LYS A 500 13.96 29.95 -22.73
C LYS A 500 14.51 29.00 -23.78
N HIS A 501 15.16 27.93 -23.35
CA HIS A 501 15.67 26.91 -24.27
C HIS A 501 14.53 26.28 -25.05
N TRP A 502 13.53 25.72 -24.36
CA TRP A 502 12.44 24.99 -25.00
C TRP A 502 11.47 25.87 -25.78
N GLY A 503 11.25 27.11 -25.32
CA GLY A 503 10.44 28.11 -26.01
C GLY A 503 11.05 28.64 -27.31
N SER A 504 12.36 28.49 -27.51
CA SER A 504 13.06 28.85 -28.76
C SER A 504 13.51 27.63 -29.58
N HIS A 505 13.37 26.43 -29.04
CA HIS A 505 13.79 25.20 -29.71
C HIS A 505 12.91 24.89 -30.94
N SER A 506 13.54 24.67 -32.10
CA SER A 506 12.87 24.51 -33.40
C SER A 506 11.71 23.50 -33.37
N ILE A 507 11.94 22.33 -32.75
CA ILE A 507 10.98 21.21 -32.66
C ILE A 507 9.96 21.37 -31.51
N ILE A 508 10.34 21.89 -30.35
CA ILE A 508 9.54 21.83 -29.12
C ILE A 508 8.70 23.08 -28.90
N GLN A 509 9.11 24.23 -29.44
CA GLN A 509 8.47 25.53 -29.19
C GLN A 509 6.94 25.55 -29.40
N ASN A 510 6.41 24.80 -30.37
CA ASN A 510 4.97 24.77 -30.66
C ASN A 510 4.20 23.68 -29.90
N LYS A 511 4.87 22.86 -29.09
CA LYS A 511 4.20 21.84 -28.27
C LYS A 511 3.49 22.50 -27.09
N ILE A 512 2.36 21.91 -26.69
CA ILE A 512 1.58 22.34 -25.53
C ILE A 512 2.37 21.97 -24.27
N LEU A 513 2.65 22.98 -23.44
CA LEU A 513 3.32 22.84 -22.15
C LEU A 513 2.31 22.79 -21.00
N TYR A 514 1.27 23.64 -21.03
CA TYR A 514 0.22 23.64 -20.02
C TYR A 514 -1.17 23.56 -20.65
N THR A 515 -2.04 22.75 -20.05
CA THR A 515 -3.47 22.66 -20.34
C THR A 515 -4.23 22.93 -19.05
N TRP A 516 -5.14 23.90 -19.07
CA TRP A 516 -6.04 24.21 -17.98
C TRP A 516 -7.42 23.64 -18.30
N ILE A 517 -7.97 22.86 -17.36
CA ILE A 517 -9.29 22.23 -17.48
C ILE A 517 -10.28 22.80 -16.44
N ASN A 518 -11.58 22.74 -16.73
CA ASN A 518 -12.63 23.01 -15.75
C ASN A 518 -12.98 21.74 -14.93
N ASP A 519 -13.93 21.88 -14.01
CA ASP A 519 -14.38 20.79 -13.13
C ASP A 519 -15.10 19.67 -13.90
N GLU A 520 -15.56 19.97 -15.12
CA GLU A 520 -16.15 19.03 -16.07
C GLU A 520 -15.09 18.26 -16.90
N GLY A 521 -13.81 18.57 -16.73
CA GLY A 521 -12.69 17.95 -17.45
C GLY A 521 -12.45 18.51 -18.86
N GLU A 522 -13.14 19.59 -19.24
CA GLU A 522 -13.01 20.24 -20.54
C GLU A 522 -11.84 21.22 -20.58
N VAL A 523 -11.16 21.31 -21.72
CA VAL A 523 -10.03 22.24 -21.91
C VAL A 523 -10.52 23.68 -22.02
N VAL A 524 -10.12 24.51 -21.05
CA VAL A 524 -10.47 25.93 -20.96
C VAL A 524 -9.39 26.83 -21.55
N SER A 525 -8.11 26.47 -21.40
CA SER A 525 -7.00 27.23 -21.96
C SER A 525 -5.76 26.36 -22.13
N GLN A 526 -4.91 26.71 -23.08
CA GLN A 526 -3.61 26.07 -23.28
C GLN A 526 -2.49 27.10 -23.38
N ARG A 527 -1.25 26.65 -23.13
CA ARG A 527 -0.02 27.40 -23.40
C ARG A 527 0.99 26.47 -24.04
N THR A 528 1.53 26.88 -25.17
CA THR A 528 2.72 26.28 -25.76
C THR A 528 4.00 26.78 -25.09
N TYR A 529 5.11 26.07 -25.30
CA TYR A 529 6.43 26.53 -24.86
C TYR A 529 6.77 27.94 -25.38
N ARG A 530 6.48 28.20 -26.67
CA ARG A 530 6.71 29.49 -27.32
C ARG A 530 5.87 30.60 -26.69
N GLU A 531 4.57 30.35 -26.49
CA GLU A 531 3.66 31.35 -25.91
C GLU A 531 4.07 31.71 -24.49
N LEU A 532 4.32 30.73 -23.62
CA LEU A 532 4.75 31.01 -22.25
C LEU A 532 6.10 31.73 -22.24
N HIS A 533 7.03 31.35 -23.12
CA HIS A 533 8.31 32.05 -23.26
C HIS A 533 8.13 33.52 -23.66
N ALA A 534 7.27 33.81 -24.64
CA ALA A 534 6.99 35.17 -25.09
C ALA A 534 6.26 36.00 -24.02
N ASN A 535 5.25 35.42 -23.37
CA ASN A 535 4.48 36.06 -22.30
C ASN A 535 5.37 36.44 -21.12
N ALA A 536 6.23 35.51 -20.67
CA ALA A 536 7.19 35.76 -19.61
C ALA A 536 8.17 36.89 -19.99
N ALA A 537 8.64 36.94 -21.24
CA ALA A 537 9.52 38.03 -21.71
C ALA A 537 8.82 39.39 -21.65
N CYS A 538 7.57 39.48 -22.11
CA CYS A 538 6.80 40.70 -22.10
C CYS A 538 6.54 41.20 -20.66
N ILE A 539 6.15 40.29 -19.76
CA ILE A 539 5.96 40.63 -18.35
C ILE A 539 7.28 41.12 -17.74
N THR A 540 8.40 40.45 -18.00
CA THR A 540 9.71 40.88 -17.51
C THR A 540 10.05 42.30 -17.96
N GLU A 541 9.87 42.61 -19.24
CA GLU A 541 10.12 43.95 -19.79
C GLU A 541 9.27 45.01 -19.09
N LYS A 542 7.97 44.73 -18.89
CA LYS A 542 7.05 45.67 -18.21
C LYS A 542 7.37 45.84 -16.73
N LEU A 543 7.78 44.78 -16.03
CA LEU A 543 8.20 44.88 -14.64
C LEU A 543 9.45 45.75 -14.49
N LEU A 544 10.47 45.51 -15.31
CA LEU A 544 11.76 46.21 -15.22
C LEU A 544 11.72 47.64 -15.77
N SER A 545 10.82 47.94 -16.72
CA SER A 545 10.63 49.29 -17.27
C SER A 545 9.60 50.12 -16.48
N SER A 546 8.91 49.53 -15.51
CA SER A 546 7.93 50.23 -14.68
C SER A 546 8.59 51.35 -13.87
N ARG A 547 8.09 52.57 -14.03
CA ARG A 547 8.57 53.76 -13.29
C ARG A 547 7.75 54.04 -12.02
N LYS A 548 6.55 53.46 -11.91
CA LYS A 548 5.61 53.65 -10.79
C LYS A 548 4.79 52.36 -10.56
N PRO A 549 5.20 51.47 -9.65
CA PRO A 549 6.41 51.51 -8.81
C PRO A 549 7.67 51.18 -9.62
N VAL A 550 8.83 51.57 -9.12
CA VAL A 550 10.11 51.03 -9.61
C VAL A 550 10.29 49.63 -9.01
N ILE A 551 10.46 48.61 -9.85
CA ILE A 551 10.69 47.23 -9.44
C ILE A 551 12.09 46.82 -9.91
N LYS A 552 12.88 46.27 -8.99
CA LYS A 552 14.26 45.84 -9.24
C LYS A 552 14.40 44.33 -9.02
N PRO A 553 15.38 43.69 -9.68
CA PRO A 553 15.83 42.35 -9.30
C PRO A 553 16.04 42.23 -7.79
N GLY A 554 15.52 41.16 -7.19
CA GLY A 554 15.52 40.91 -5.74
C GLY A 554 14.29 41.41 -4.98
N ASP A 555 13.47 42.28 -5.59
CA ASP A 555 12.21 42.72 -4.99
C ASP A 555 11.18 41.59 -4.93
N ARG A 556 10.23 41.71 -4.02
CA ARG A 556 9.15 40.73 -3.82
C ARG A 556 7.83 41.34 -4.30
N VAL A 557 7.06 40.58 -5.05
CA VAL A 557 5.73 40.98 -5.53
C VAL A 557 4.72 39.92 -5.16
N LEU A 558 3.53 40.35 -4.76
CA LEU A 558 2.44 39.41 -4.50
C LEU A 558 1.82 38.97 -5.81
N LEU A 559 1.61 37.68 -6.01
CA LEU A 559 0.85 37.14 -7.13
C LEU A 559 -0.54 36.78 -6.63
N ILE A 560 -1.53 37.59 -6.99
CA ILE A 560 -2.93 37.43 -6.61
C ILE A 560 -3.73 37.21 -7.89
N HIS A 561 -3.84 35.96 -8.31
CA HIS A 561 -4.51 35.55 -9.53
C HIS A 561 -5.58 34.51 -9.22
N VAL A 562 -6.73 34.62 -9.89
CA VAL A 562 -7.70 33.50 -9.97
C VAL A 562 -6.99 32.30 -10.61
N PRO A 563 -7.23 31.06 -10.15
CA PRO A 563 -6.62 29.87 -10.73
C PRO A 563 -6.76 29.83 -12.27
N GLY A 564 -5.64 29.70 -12.97
CA GLY A 564 -5.58 29.72 -14.43
C GLY A 564 -4.18 30.00 -14.98
N LEU A 565 -4.00 29.90 -16.30
CA LEU A 565 -2.69 30.05 -16.94
C LEU A 565 -2.12 31.49 -16.87
N ASP A 566 -2.95 32.49 -16.60
CA ASP A 566 -2.51 33.88 -16.39
C ASP A 566 -1.57 33.99 -15.15
N PHE A 567 -1.74 33.12 -14.14
CA PHE A 567 -0.82 33.00 -13.00
C PHE A 567 0.54 32.45 -13.42
N ILE A 568 0.55 31.43 -14.29
CA ILE A 568 1.78 30.79 -14.77
C ILE A 568 2.60 31.79 -15.60
N ASP A 569 1.94 32.54 -16.47
CA ASP A 569 2.57 33.62 -17.25
C ASP A 569 3.26 34.63 -16.30
N ALA A 570 2.55 35.10 -15.26
CA ALA A 570 3.06 36.03 -14.24
C ALA A 570 4.25 35.47 -13.44
N PHE A 571 4.17 34.21 -13.03
CA PHE A 571 5.20 33.53 -12.25
C PHE A 571 6.53 33.45 -13.01
N PHE A 572 6.50 32.95 -14.26
CA PHE A 572 7.70 32.88 -15.10
C PHE A 572 8.25 34.26 -15.47
N GLY A 573 7.37 35.25 -15.69
CA GLY A 573 7.78 36.65 -15.90
C GLY A 573 8.54 37.25 -14.71
N CYS A 574 8.14 36.90 -13.47
CA CYS A 574 8.86 37.31 -12.26
C CYS A 574 10.22 36.64 -12.15
N LEU A 575 10.29 35.31 -12.34
CA LEU A 575 11.54 34.57 -12.28
C LEU A 575 12.57 35.11 -13.27
N ARG A 576 12.16 35.37 -14.50
CA ARG A 576 13.02 35.95 -15.55
C ARG A 576 13.45 37.37 -15.21
N ALA A 577 12.58 38.18 -14.60
CA ALA A 577 12.92 39.50 -14.08
C ALA A 577 13.82 39.46 -12.83
N ARG A 578 14.10 38.27 -12.28
CA ARG A 578 14.76 38.05 -10.99
C ARG A 578 14.01 38.73 -9.83
N VAL A 579 12.70 38.87 -9.97
CA VAL A 579 11.78 39.34 -8.93
C VAL A 579 11.20 38.11 -8.25
N LEU A 580 11.07 38.11 -6.93
CA LEU A 580 10.57 36.99 -6.16
C LEU A 580 9.03 36.99 -6.16
N PRO A 581 8.37 36.05 -6.86
CA PRO A 581 6.93 35.93 -6.82
C PRO A 581 6.50 35.32 -5.48
N VAL A 582 5.57 35.99 -4.78
CA VAL A 582 4.95 35.48 -3.55
C VAL A 582 3.48 35.15 -3.85
N PRO A 583 3.14 33.87 -4.14
CA PRO A 583 1.77 33.48 -4.44
C PRO A 583 0.86 33.65 -3.22
N VAL A 584 -0.27 34.31 -3.41
CA VAL A 584 -1.28 34.49 -2.36
C VAL A 584 -2.65 34.18 -2.97
N LEU A 585 -3.40 33.31 -2.29
CA LEU A 585 -4.73 32.90 -2.76
C LEU A 585 -5.65 34.14 -2.84
N PRO A 586 -6.29 34.41 -3.98
CA PRO A 586 -7.19 35.54 -4.11
C PRO A 586 -8.44 35.33 -3.23
N PRO A 587 -8.79 36.29 -2.35
CA PRO A 587 -10.07 36.24 -1.64
C PRO A 587 -11.23 36.44 -2.62
N ASP A 588 -12.41 35.93 -2.26
CA ASP A 588 -13.64 36.24 -2.99
C ASP A 588 -13.94 37.76 -2.88
N PRO A 589 -13.95 38.52 -4.00
CA PRO A 589 -14.24 39.95 -3.98
C PRO A 589 -15.64 40.32 -3.47
N LEU A 590 -16.57 39.36 -3.44
CA LEU A 590 -17.97 39.54 -3.06
C LEU A 590 -18.27 39.15 -1.60
N GLN A 591 -17.36 38.44 -0.92
CA GLN A 591 -17.50 38.10 0.50
C GLN A 591 -16.94 39.21 1.42
N ARG A 592 -17.56 39.40 2.59
CA ARG A 592 -17.06 40.30 3.64
C ARG A 592 -15.86 39.67 4.36
N GLY A 593 -14.69 39.71 3.74
CA GLY A 593 -13.49 38.99 4.20
C GLY A 593 -12.51 39.84 5.01
N GLY A 594 -12.81 40.22 6.25
CA GLY A 594 -11.86 40.95 7.09
C GLY A 594 -10.59 40.15 7.43
N GLN A 595 -10.74 38.86 7.77
CA GLN A 595 -9.61 38.00 8.12
C GLN A 595 -8.70 37.66 6.94
N ALA A 596 -9.27 37.48 5.74
CA ALA A 596 -8.48 37.19 4.55
C ALA A 596 -7.61 38.40 4.15
N LEU A 597 -8.18 39.61 4.19
CA LEU A 597 -7.42 40.84 3.93
C LEU A 597 -6.32 41.09 4.96
N LEU A 598 -6.57 40.82 6.24
CA LEU A 598 -5.52 40.89 7.28
C LEU A 598 -4.37 39.91 7.03
N LYS A 599 -4.66 38.69 6.56
CA LYS A 599 -3.63 37.72 6.17
C LYS A 599 -2.79 38.24 5.01
N ILE A 600 -3.43 38.79 3.97
CA ILE A 600 -2.73 39.37 2.81
C ILE A 600 -1.87 40.55 3.24
N GLU A 601 -2.36 41.42 4.12
CA GLU A 601 -1.61 42.54 4.68
C GLU A 601 -0.39 42.09 5.50
N ASN A 602 -0.56 41.06 6.33
CA ASN A 602 0.54 40.49 7.11
C ASN A 602 1.61 39.86 6.20
N ILE A 603 1.19 39.13 5.15
CA ILE A 603 2.11 38.56 4.16
C ILE A 603 2.87 39.69 3.45
N ALA A 604 2.16 40.70 2.95
CA ALA A 604 2.75 41.85 2.26
C ALA A 604 3.82 42.55 3.09
N LYS A 605 3.55 42.75 4.39
CA LYS A 605 4.50 43.37 5.34
C LYS A 605 5.67 42.44 5.64
N SER A 606 5.41 41.18 5.95
CA SER A 606 6.43 40.19 6.32
C SER A 606 7.41 39.94 5.18
N CYS A 607 6.93 39.90 3.94
CA CYS A 607 7.78 39.75 2.76
C CYS A 607 8.18 41.09 2.14
N ASN A 608 7.90 42.25 2.76
CA ASN A 608 8.23 43.58 2.24
C ASN A 608 7.96 43.71 0.73
N ALA A 609 6.72 43.40 0.33
CA ALA A 609 6.31 43.38 -1.07
C ALA A 609 6.18 44.80 -1.63
N VAL A 610 6.57 44.99 -2.90
CA VAL A 610 6.57 46.32 -3.55
C VAL A 610 5.38 46.54 -4.50
N ALA A 611 4.71 45.47 -4.92
CA ALA A 611 3.56 45.53 -5.83
C ALA A 611 2.68 44.27 -5.72
N ILE A 612 1.46 44.36 -6.26
CA ILE A 612 0.54 43.24 -6.48
C ILE A 612 0.40 43.00 -7.98
N LEU A 613 0.73 41.80 -8.44
CA LEU A 613 0.44 41.33 -9.79
C LEU A 613 -0.90 40.59 -9.81
N SER A 614 -1.76 40.95 -10.74
CA SER A 614 -3.08 40.33 -10.90
C SER A 614 -3.58 40.46 -12.35
N THR A 615 -4.87 40.21 -12.56
CA THR A 615 -5.59 40.47 -13.82
C THR A 615 -6.48 41.70 -13.71
N VAL A 616 -6.75 42.36 -14.85
CA VAL A 616 -7.69 43.51 -14.91
C VAL A 616 -9.05 43.11 -14.36
N GLY A 617 -9.54 41.92 -14.73
CA GLY A 617 -10.85 41.41 -14.33
C GLY A 617 -10.98 41.23 -12.82
N TYR A 618 -10.00 40.60 -12.18
CA TYR A 618 -10.04 40.39 -10.74
C TYR A 618 -9.92 41.70 -9.95
N HIS A 619 -9.00 42.58 -10.33
CA HIS A 619 -8.86 43.89 -9.66
C HIS A 619 -10.12 44.77 -9.83
N SER A 620 -10.79 44.70 -10.97
CA SER A 620 -12.07 45.39 -11.20
C SER A 620 -13.17 44.85 -10.27
N ALA A 621 -13.25 43.54 -10.09
CA ALA A 621 -14.17 42.92 -9.13
C ALA A 621 -13.86 43.35 -7.68
N VAL A 622 -12.58 43.43 -7.30
CA VAL A 622 -12.14 43.94 -5.99
C VAL A 622 -12.59 45.40 -5.77
N ARG A 623 -12.45 46.26 -6.79
CA ARG A 623 -12.90 47.65 -6.72
C ARG A 623 -14.43 47.75 -6.62
N ALA A 624 -15.17 46.98 -7.41
CA ALA A 624 -16.62 46.95 -7.38
C ALA A 624 -17.17 46.44 -6.03
N GLY A 625 -16.58 45.38 -5.47
CA GLY A 625 -16.91 44.87 -4.13
C GLY A 625 -16.63 45.89 -3.02
N SER A 626 -15.54 46.66 -3.14
CA SER A 626 -15.20 47.73 -2.21
C SER A 626 -16.21 48.88 -2.23
N VAL A 627 -16.70 49.27 -3.41
CA VAL A 627 -17.74 50.31 -3.57
C VAL A 627 -19.11 49.84 -3.05
N LYS A 628 -19.49 48.59 -3.33
CA LYS A 628 -20.75 48.00 -2.83
C LYS A 628 -20.79 47.91 -1.30
N ASN A 629 -19.64 47.59 -0.69
CA ASN A 629 -19.49 47.61 0.76
C ASN A 629 -19.60 49.05 1.31
N LEU A 630 -18.96 50.05 0.68
CA LEU A 630 -19.05 51.48 1.05
C LEU A 630 -20.48 52.05 0.98
N ILE A 631 -21.28 51.68 -0.02
CA ILE A 631 -22.67 52.15 -0.16
C ILE A 631 -23.59 51.53 0.90
N GLN A 632 -23.33 50.28 1.32
CA GLN A 632 -24.02 49.63 2.43
C GLN A 632 -23.63 50.16 3.84
N PHE A 633 -22.52 50.92 3.95
CA PHE A 633 -22.04 51.51 5.21
C PHE A 633 -22.82 52.75 5.68
N SER A 634 -23.89 53.15 4.98
CA SER A 634 -24.85 54.15 5.47
C SER A 634 -25.81 53.60 6.54
N SER A 635 -25.70 52.31 6.91
CA SER A 635 -26.35 51.77 8.12
C SER A 635 -25.40 50.91 8.95
N ARG A 636 -25.27 51.29 10.23
CA ARG A 636 -24.65 50.59 11.37
C ARG A 636 -23.11 50.64 11.53
N ASN A 637 -22.72 51.30 12.63
CA ASN A 637 -21.41 51.35 13.25
C ASN A 637 -20.86 49.94 13.58
N GLY A 638 -19.67 49.65 13.06
CA GLY A 638 -18.85 48.51 13.45
C GLY A 638 -17.50 48.55 12.76
N LYS A 639 -16.43 48.89 13.50
CA LYS A 639 -15.04 48.95 13.01
C LYS A 639 -14.59 47.58 12.47
N CYS A 640 -14.48 47.45 11.16
CA CYS A 640 -13.65 46.42 10.52
C CYS A 640 -12.51 47.15 9.78
N SER A 641 -11.30 47.07 10.32
CA SER A 641 -10.09 47.80 9.86
C SER A 641 -9.33 47.10 8.73
N ALA A 642 -9.77 45.92 8.29
CA ALA A 642 -9.06 45.16 7.27
C ALA A 642 -9.20 45.82 5.90
N ARG A 643 -8.07 46.25 5.32
CA ARG A 643 -7.98 46.86 4.00
C ARG A 643 -6.98 46.09 3.16
N TRP A 644 -7.09 46.21 1.84
CA TRP A 644 -6.03 45.75 0.95
C TRP A 644 -4.71 46.46 1.31
N PRO A 645 -3.56 45.78 1.18
CA PRO A 645 -2.27 46.42 1.35
C PRO A 645 -2.18 47.65 0.44
N ASN A 646 -1.58 48.72 0.94
CA ASN A 646 -1.35 49.94 0.15
C ASN A 646 -0.18 49.71 -0.83
N LEU A 647 -0.40 48.85 -1.82
CA LEU A 647 0.54 48.46 -2.85
C LEU A 647 -0.07 48.74 -4.24
N PRO A 648 0.75 49.15 -5.22
CA PRO A 648 0.31 49.33 -6.59
C PRO A 648 -0.09 48.00 -7.23
N TRP A 649 -1.22 48.02 -7.93
CA TRP A 649 -1.73 46.88 -8.70
C TRP A 649 -1.26 46.95 -10.15
N LEU A 650 -0.68 45.86 -10.62
CA LEU A 650 -0.16 45.71 -11.97
C LEU A 650 -0.87 44.53 -12.67
N HIS A 651 -1.31 44.76 -13.90
CA HIS A 651 -2.19 43.81 -14.62
C HIS A 651 -1.44 43.07 -15.70
N THR A 652 -1.03 41.85 -15.39
CA THR A 652 -0.19 41.00 -16.26
C THR A 652 -0.90 40.60 -17.56
N ASP A 653 -2.21 40.39 -17.52
CA ASP A 653 -3.03 40.08 -18.69
C ASP A 653 -3.10 41.24 -19.70
N SER A 654 -3.07 42.49 -19.22
CA SER A 654 -3.03 43.69 -20.06
C SER A 654 -1.70 43.90 -20.79
N TRP A 655 -0.64 43.24 -20.33
CA TRP A 655 0.69 43.34 -20.95
C TRP A 655 0.85 42.36 -22.09
N ILE A 656 0.17 41.21 -22.00
CA ILE A 656 0.32 40.08 -22.93
C ILE A 656 -0.72 40.12 -24.06
N LYS A 657 -1.93 40.65 -23.81
CA LYS A 657 -3.05 40.62 -24.76
C LYS A 657 -3.32 41.98 -25.41
N ASN A 658 -3.61 41.97 -26.71
CA ASN A 658 -4.14 43.15 -27.41
C ASN A 658 -5.54 43.50 -26.85
N PRO A 659 -5.94 44.78 -26.68
CA PRO A 659 -7.06 45.18 -25.82
C PRO A 659 -8.49 44.75 -26.23
N LYS A 660 -8.69 43.92 -27.26
CA LYS A 660 -10.00 43.72 -27.90
C LYS A 660 -10.90 42.62 -27.31
N ASP A 661 -10.43 41.75 -26.41
CA ASP A 661 -11.22 40.59 -25.92
C ASP A 661 -11.77 40.71 -24.48
N CYS A 662 -11.80 41.91 -23.91
CA CYS A 662 -11.97 42.09 -22.46
C CYS A 662 -13.42 41.94 -21.93
N LEU A 663 -14.41 41.52 -22.73
CA LEU A 663 -15.83 41.55 -22.33
C LEU A 663 -16.49 40.18 -22.08
N GLN A 664 -15.85 39.04 -22.36
CA GLN A 664 -16.50 37.73 -22.18
C GLN A 664 -16.33 37.08 -20.79
N LYS A 665 -15.37 37.55 -19.95
CA LYS A 665 -15.05 36.88 -18.67
C LYS A 665 -15.91 37.31 -17.46
N ILE A 666 -16.78 38.32 -17.60
CA ILE A 666 -17.62 38.83 -16.50
C ILE A 666 -18.73 37.82 -16.11
N TRP A 667 -19.13 36.94 -17.02
CA TRP A 667 -20.16 35.92 -16.75
C TRP A 667 -19.66 34.72 -15.90
N ILE A 668 -18.38 34.35 -16.02
CA ILE A 668 -17.81 33.19 -15.30
C ILE A 668 -17.67 33.46 -13.79
N LEU A 669 -17.42 34.72 -13.40
CA LEU A 669 -17.35 35.12 -11.99
C LEU A 669 -18.70 34.98 -11.25
N MET A 670 -19.83 34.96 -11.97
CA MET A 670 -21.16 34.79 -11.36
C MET A 670 -21.54 33.32 -11.10
N LEU A 671 -20.93 32.35 -11.80
CA LEU A 671 -21.19 30.91 -11.57
C LEU A 671 -20.34 30.28 -10.46
N TYR A 672 -19.28 30.95 -10.00
CA TYR A 672 -18.37 30.48 -8.94
C TYR A 672 -18.99 30.38 -7.52
N ARG A 673 -20.33 30.50 -7.42
CA ARG A 673 -21.10 30.60 -6.19
C ARG A 673 -21.39 29.25 -5.49
N ARG A 674 -20.87 28.12 -6.01
CA ARG A 674 -21.19 26.77 -5.50
C ARG A 674 -19.99 25.88 -5.09
N LEU A 675 -18.74 26.29 -5.29
CA LEU A 675 -17.60 25.34 -5.31
C LEU A 675 -16.52 25.49 -4.22
N MET A 676 -16.64 26.41 -3.26
CA MET A 676 -15.67 26.48 -2.15
C MET A 676 -16.11 25.68 -0.92
N SER A 677 -16.06 24.36 -1.06
CA SER A 677 -15.89 23.39 0.03
C SER A 677 -15.13 22.17 -0.51
N CYS A 678 -13.92 22.36 -1.06
CA CYS A 678 -12.99 21.25 -1.27
C CYS A 678 -11.55 21.76 -1.39
N VAL A 679 -10.65 21.00 -0.78
CA VAL A 679 -9.21 21.21 -0.65
C VAL A 679 -8.55 21.41 -2.02
N PHE A 680 -7.91 22.56 -2.24
CA PHE A 680 -7.02 22.73 -3.40
C PHE A 680 -5.66 22.08 -3.10
N SER A 681 -5.47 20.87 -3.60
CA SER A 681 -4.15 20.31 -3.85
C SER A 681 -3.79 20.64 -5.30
N ILE A 682 -2.89 21.60 -5.50
CA ILE A 682 -2.37 21.96 -6.82
C ILE A 682 -1.49 20.77 -7.29
N HIS A 683 -2.04 19.90 -8.13
CA HIS A 683 -1.25 18.90 -8.87
C HIS A 683 -0.69 19.56 -10.13
N ILE A 684 0.49 20.19 -10.00
CA ILE A 684 1.31 20.48 -11.17
C ILE A 684 2.05 19.17 -11.50
N ARG A 685 1.57 18.44 -12.52
CA ARG A 685 2.35 17.35 -13.13
C ARG A 685 3.47 18.00 -13.96
N VAL A 686 4.64 18.19 -13.36
CA VAL A 686 5.87 18.48 -14.12
C VAL A 686 6.66 17.18 -14.20
N ASP A 687 6.75 16.61 -15.40
CA ASP A 687 7.61 15.45 -15.67
C ASP A 687 9.09 15.89 -15.64
N TRP A 688 9.68 15.94 -14.45
CA TRP A 688 11.14 16.01 -14.27
C TRP A 688 11.68 14.61 -13.99
N GLY A 689 11.92 13.85 -15.06
CA GLY A 689 12.63 12.58 -15.00
C GLY A 689 14.13 12.79 -15.20
N CYS A 690 14.91 12.94 -14.12
CA CYS A 690 16.36 12.84 -14.19
C CYS A 690 16.87 11.74 -13.25
N LYS A 691 17.48 10.70 -13.83
CA LYS A 691 18.29 9.69 -13.14
C LYS A 691 19.57 9.56 -13.96
N ARG A 692 20.72 10.02 -13.45
CA ARG A 692 22.03 9.56 -13.90
C ARG A 692 23.06 9.57 -12.77
N SER A 693 23.80 8.49 -12.76
CA SER A 693 24.95 8.13 -11.94
C SER A 693 26.01 9.23 -11.89
N TYR A 694 26.39 9.64 -10.69
CA TYR A 694 27.62 10.41 -10.47
C TYR A 694 28.79 9.44 -10.41
N ASP A 695 29.66 9.50 -11.42
CA ASP A 695 30.99 8.93 -11.36
C ASP A 695 31.89 9.94 -10.61
N ASN A 696 32.29 9.57 -9.40
CA ASN A 696 33.06 10.39 -8.49
C ASN A 696 34.55 10.17 -8.77
N SER A 697 35.08 10.80 -9.82
CA SER A 697 36.52 10.97 -9.95
C SER A 697 36.86 12.35 -10.50
N ARG A 698 37.79 13.02 -9.81
CA ARG A 698 38.37 14.36 -10.06
C ARG A 698 37.68 15.54 -9.37
N TRP A 699 37.91 15.62 -8.06
CA TRP A 699 38.21 16.89 -7.40
C TRP A 699 39.54 16.74 -6.67
N THR A 700 40.61 17.21 -7.30
CA THR A 700 41.88 17.54 -6.65
C THR A 700 42.30 18.93 -7.12
N ASN A 701 42.41 19.84 -6.14
CA ASN A 701 43.17 21.09 -6.13
C ASN A 701 43.07 22.03 -7.33
N SER A 702 42.41 23.18 -7.14
CA SER A 702 42.90 24.56 -7.39
C SER A 702 41.85 25.56 -6.94
#